data_AF-A0A2C5Z5A7-F1
#
_entry.id   AF-A0A2C5Z5A7-F1
#
_cell.length_a   1.000
_cell.length_b   1.000
_cell.length_c   1.000
_cell.angle_alpha   90.00
_cell.angle_beta   90.00
_cell.angle_gamma   90.00
#
_symmetry.space_group_name_H-M   'P 1'
#
loop_
_entity.id
_entity.type
_entity.pdbx_description
1 polymer ?
#
loop_
_entity_poly.entity_id
_entity_poly.type
_entity_poly.pdbx_seq_one_letter_code
_entity_poly.pdbx_strand_id
1 'polypeptide(L)'
;MASPPVKPADDGPRVMDRAAVEARIRGLFDRRVLPLMCGLYVCSYLDRGNIGNAKTAGAQEALGLDSGRWGAAAMSSGAARNFGELIVTRCLLGVFEAAFGSGAPYFLSLLYKRRELALRMSLLLGMMPLANTFASSLAYGITQIRGSIEPWRLLFIIEGSFTVVLAPLVYLLLIDSPATAPFLTAEEQVVAVERLQLRDSTARRGVQWQQVLAGLKDGKTYAHAAMHFCANYSFAALSNFLPTIVHDMGYDAVSAQGLTAPAYFAAFLLCVATSYLSDRTGRRGLLLAGSAAVAVVGALRLPLYTRGCAVGCGLAGLMLVLALGMHVVLEAENRRRDRVFGPVDAEGEVDVTDEGDHHEDFRYVTFMAPENRPLLQGDTHHDAIAKRAHRWQRIRETAIFVWALVATAAVIIIAVWTQHNQQTSSPSSPRSDKRNLVFMVSDGMGPASLSLTRSYRQLVHKLPHDDVLVLDKHLVGSSRTRSSNSLVTDSAAGATAFSCGMKSYNGAISMLPDLKPCGSVLEAAKKAGYMTGLVVTTDITDATPACFASHVRLRGMQDEIALQEIGQGPLGRSVDLMLGGGRCHFLPNSTSGSCRGDDVDVVGLAQKEHGWTYISDRHGFDSLEPVEKVKLPLLGLFASTDVPFEMDRQRMNDVYPSLSEMARTALGILEAATANSDKGFFLMIEGSRIDHAGHFNDPAAQVREVLEYDKTYGQVQAFLDQSKTKGVVVATSDHETGGLSLALQEVGHLPVYNWFPHVLANASRSSENLAAELKSHLSSSQTASGAQSRDDLKSWINDQLIVPGLGIADATDAELSLLADEPDSSTAVLAAMISLRAHVGWSTHGHSAVDVNVYASSGPDTDPVRGNIENTEVGRFLAGFLGVDVEAVTRELRGEDDRGAGKGVSVEEFDASDGL
;
A
#
# COMPACT_ATOMS: atom_id res chain seq x y z
N MET A 1 -54.41 -4.05 -93.72
CA MET A 1 -54.56 -2.89 -92.81
C MET A 1 -55.21 -3.37 -91.54
N ALA A 2 -54.47 -3.37 -90.42
CA ALA A 2 -54.95 -3.21 -89.04
C ALA A 2 -53.77 -3.49 -88.11
N SER A 3 -53.39 -2.51 -87.29
CA SER A 3 -52.22 -2.51 -86.40
C SER A 3 -52.26 -3.64 -85.35
N PRO A 4 -51.10 -4.18 -84.90
CA PRO A 4 -51.07 -5.07 -83.75
C PRO A 4 -51.23 -4.28 -82.43
N PRO A 5 -51.75 -4.92 -81.37
CA PRO A 5 -52.36 -4.24 -80.23
C PRO A 5 -51.35 -3.77 -79.19
N VAL A 6 -51.64 -2.59 -78.63
CA VAL A 6 -50.98 -2.01 -77.46
C VAL A 6 -51.25 -2.91 -76.24
N LYS A 7 -50.19 -3.43 -75.62
CA LYS A 7 -50.26 -4.06 -74.30
C LYS A 7 -50.48 -2.98 -73.23
N PRO A 8 -51.43 -3.14 -72.30
CA PRO A 8 -51.58 -2.25 -71.17
C PRO A 8 -50.40 -2.43 -70.20
N ALA A 9 -49.88 -1.30 -69.68
CA ALA A 9 -48.95 -1.30 -68.57
C ALA A 9 -49.68 -1.83 -67.33
N ASP A 10 -49.26 -3.00 -66.89
CA ASP A 10 -49.66 -3.65 -65.66
C ASP A 10 -48.85 -3.04 -64.51
N ASP A 11 -49.43 -2.07 -63.80
CA ASP A 11 -48.94 -1.60 -62.51
C ASP A 11 -50.15 -1.39 -61.58
N GLY A 12 -50.73 -2.51 -61.13
CA GLY A 12 -51.59 -2.52 -59.96
C GLY A 12 -50.83 -2.07 -58.69
N PRO A 13 -51.51 -1.56 -57.65
CA PRO A 13 -50.84 -1.11 -56.43
C PRO A 13 -50.11 -2.29 -55.78
N ARG A 14 -48.78 -2.25 -55.76
CA ARG A 14 -47.98 -3.14 -54.91
C ARG A 14 -48.35 -2.84 -53.47
N VAL A 15 -49.12 -3.73 -52.86
CA VAL A 15 -49.31 -3.75 -51.41
C VAL A 15 -47.94 -3.99 -50.79
N MET A 16 -47.26 -2.91 -50.41
CA MET A 16 -46.02 -2.97 -49.64
C MET A 16 -46.34 -3.69 -48.33
N ASP A 17 -45.64 -4.79 -48.05
CA ASP A 17 -45.64 -5.40 -46.72
C ASP A 17 -45.04 -4.39 -45.73
N ARG A 18 -45.91 -3.62 -45.07
CA ARG A 18 -45.54 -2.52 -44.18
C ARG A 18 -44.61 -2.99 -43.07
N ALA A 19 -44.77 -4.23 -42.59
CA ALA A 19 -43.90 -4.81 -41.56
C ALA A 19 -42.47 -5.06 -42.08
N ALA A 20 -42.32 -5.52 -43.32
CA ALA A 20 -41.01 -5.70 -43.96
C ALA A 20 -40.29 -4.36 -44.18
N VAL A 21 -41.03 -3.32 -44.59
CA VAL A 21 -40.50 -1.95 -44.78
C VAL A 21 -40.07 -1.35 -43.44
N GLU A 22 -40.89 -1.47 -42.39
CA GLU A 22 -40.52 -1.01 -41.05
C GLU A 22 -39.27 -1.71 -40.50
N ALA A 23 -39.16 -3.03 -40.68
CA ALA A 23 -38.00 -3.80 -40.28
C ALA A 23 -36.72 -3.36 -41.03
N ARG A 24 -36.85 -3.00 -42.31
CA ARG A 24 -35.76 -2.46 -43.14
C ARG A 24 -35.33 -1.07 -42.66
N ILE A 25 -36.27 -0.16 -42.42
CA ILE A 25 -36.01 1.19 -41.89
C ILE A 25 -35.27 1.10 -40.55
N ARG A 26 -35.77 0.27 -39.62
CA ARG A 26 -35.11 0.00 -38.34
C ARG A 26 -33.67 -0.51 -38.54
N GLY A 27 -33.46 -1.46 -39.44
CA GLY A 27 -32.13 -2.00 -39.74
C GLY A 27 -31.17 -0.97 -40.35
N LEU A 28 -31.68 0.02 -41.09
CA LEU A 28 -30.88 1.13 -41.61
C LEU A 28 -30.46 2.10 -40.49
N PHE A 29 -31.37 2.46 -39.58
CA PHE A 29 -31.03 3.26 -38.40
C PHE A 29 -30.03 2.55 -37.49
N ASP A 30 -30.21 1.24 -37.26
CA ASP A 30 -29.28 0.43 -36.44
C ASP A 30 -27.87 0.34 -37.02
N ARG A 31 -27.73 0.44 -38.35
CA ARG A 31 -26.43 0.32 -39.04
C ARG A 31 -25.75 1.66 -39.28
N ARG A 32 -26.52 2.74 -39.43
CA ARG A 32 -25.99 4.06 -39.83
C ARG A 32 -26.01 5.10 -38.72
N VAL A 33 -27.01 5.06 -37.84
CA VAL A 33 -27.20 6.09 -36.81
C VAL A 33 -26.71 5.60 -35.45
N LEU A 34 -27.12 4.40 -35.05
CA LEU A 34 -26.77 3.85 -33.73
C LEU A 34 -25.25 3.72 -33.49
N PRO A 35 -24.42 3.24 -34.44
CA PRO A 35 -22.97 3.15 -34.22
C PRO A 35 -22.29 4.51 -34.10
N LEU A 36 -22.78 5.53 -34.81
CA LEU A 36 -22.29 6.91 -34.67
C LEU A 36 -22.61 7.48 -33.29
N MET A 37 -23.84 7.25 -32.79
CA MET A 37 -24.24 7.64 -31.43
C MET A 37 -23.43 6.90 -30.36
N CYS A 38 -23.22 5.59 -30.52
CA CYS A 38 -22.37 4.82 -29.63
C CYS A 38 -20.91 5.31 -29.64
N GLY A 39 -20.35 5.63 -30.82
CA GLY A 39 -19.00 6.17 -30.95
C GLY A 39 -18.83 7.53 -30.28
N LEU A 40 -19.80 8.45 -30.46
CA LEU A 40 -19.83 9.71 -29.73
C LEU A 40 -19.89 9.50 -28.22
N TYR A 41 -20.73 8.56 -27.78
CA TYR A 41 -20.89 8.26 -26.37
C TYR A 41 -19.60 7.70 -25.77
N VAL A 42 -18.89 6.81 -26.48
CA VAL A 42 -17.55 6.35 -26.09
C VAL A 42 -16.59 7.54 -25.96
N CYS A 43 -16.52 8.41 -26.97
CA CYS A 43 -15.63 9.58 -26.94
C CYS A 43 -15.93 10.55 -25.79
N SER A 44 -17.21 10.74 -25.44
CA SER A 44 -17.63 11.57 -24.31
C SER A 44 -17.36 10.98 -22.93
N TYR A 45 -16.95 9.70 -22.86
CA TYR A 45 -16.68 8.99 -21.62
C TYR A 45 -15.23 8.53 -21.45
N LEU A 46 -14.43 8.55 -22.53
CA LEU A 46 -13.00 8.18 -22.50
C LEU A 46 -12.21 8.99 -21.46
N ASP A 47 -12.46 10.29 -21.40
CA ASP A 47 -11.76 11.23 -20.50
C ASP A 47 -12.08 10.98 -19.01
N ARG A 48 -13.28 10.50 -18.69
CA ARG A 48 -13.75 10.23 -17.33
C ARG A 48 -13.02 9.04 -16.69
N GLY A 49 -12.84 7.95 -17.44
CA GLY A 49 -12.10 6.77 -16.96
C GLY A 49 -10.60 7.03 -16.78
N ASN A 50 -10.05 7.97 -17.54
CA ASN A 50 -8.63 8.28 -17.51
C ASN A 50 -8.12 9.05 -16.31
N ILE A 51 -9.04 9.54 -15.48
CA ILE A 51 -8.72 10.19 -14.21
C ILE A 51 -8.01 9.21 -13.26
N GLY A 52 -8.52 7.98 -13.15
CA GLY A 52 -7.90 6.92 -12.36
C GLY A 52 -6.54 6.50 -12.91
N ASN A 53 -6.45 6.41 -14.23
CA ASN A 53 -5.20 6.08 -14.94
C ASN A 53 -4.14 7.17 -14.78
N ALA A 54 -4.53 8.45 -14.83
CA ALA A 54 -3.64 9.58 -14.63
C ALA A 54 -3.08 9.62 -13.20
N LYS A 55 -3.90 9.24 -12.21
CA LYS A 55 -3.44 9.11 -10.80
C LYS A 55 -2.29 8.12 -10.70
N THR A 56 -2.49 6.90 -11.23
CA THR A 56 -1.46 5.85 -11.18
C THR A 56 -0.24 6.19 -12.04
N ALA A 57 -0.40 7.06 -13.04
CA ALA A 57 0.69 7.60 -13.85
C ALA A 57 1.39 8.85 -13.25
N GLY A 58 1.25 9.11 -11.94
CA GLY A 58 2.03 10.13 -11.21
C GLY A 58 1.46 11.56 -11.23
N ALA A 59 0.23 11.76 -11.73
CA ALA A 59 -0.37 13.10 -11.81
C ALA A 59 -0.58 13.77 -10.44
N GLN A 60 -0.83 12.99 -9.38
CA GLN A 60 -1.07 13.53 -8.04
C GLN A 60 0.18 14.19 -7.45
N GLU A 61 1.33 13.53 -7.58
CA GLU A 61 2.63 14.00 -7.11
C GLU A 61 3.12 15.18 -7.95
N ALA A 62 3.01 15.09 -9.28
CA ALA A 62 3.40 16.16 -10.20
C ALA A 62 2.62 17.48 -10.02
N LEU A 63 1.43 17.42 -9.41
CA LEU A 63 0.57 18.58 -9.16
C LEU A 63 0.56 19.01 -7.67
N GLY A 64 1.26 18.30 -6.78
CA GLY A 64 1.30 18.63 -5.35
C GLY A 64 -0.06 18.55 -4.64
N LEU A 65 -0.89 17.56 -5.00
CA LEU A 65 -2.27 17.44 -4.50
C LEU A 65 -2.39 16.40 -3.39
N ASP A 66 -2.99 16.75 -2.25
CA ASP A 66 -3.40 15.79 -1.22
C ASP A 66 -4.59 14.93 -1.70
N SER A 67 -4.92 13.81 -1.04
CA SER A 67 -5.98 12.88 -1.50
C SER A 67 -7.38 13.50 -1.57
N GLY A 68 -7.68 14.51 -0.74
CA GLY A 68 -8.97 15.22 -0.76
C GLY A 68 -9.04 16.25 -1.89
N ARG A 69 -7.94 16.98 -2.10
CA ARG A 69 -7.72 17.88 -3.24
C ARG A 69 -7.62 17.11 -4.54
N TRP A 70 -7.06 15.90 -4.54
CA TRP A 70 -7.08 14.97 -5.67
C TRP A 70 -8.51 14.54 -5.96
N GLY A 71 -9.32 14.16 -4.97
CA GLY A 71 -10.75 13.90 -5.21
C GLY A 71 -11.47 15.06 -5.92
N ALA A 72 -11.10 16.30 -5.60
CA ALA A 72 -11.61 17.52 -6.25
C ALA A 72 -10.90 17.90 -7.57
N ALA A 73 -9.63 17.52 -7.76
CA ALA A 73 -8.76 17.87 -8.90
C ALA A 73 -8.66 16.77 -9.98
N ALA A 74 -8.91 15.52 -9.60
CA ALA A 74 -9.19 14.37 -10.43
C ALA A 74 -10.35 14.68 -11.39
N MET A 75 -11.24 15.60 -10.99
CA MET A 75 -12.29 16.07 -11.86
C MET A 75 -11.79 16.83 -13.09
N SER A 76 -10.49 17.03 -13.37
CA SER A 76 -10.00 18.15 -14.22
C SER A 76 -8.58 18.00 -14.73
N SER A 77 -8.43 17.56 -15.98
CA SER A 77 -7.11 17.11 -16.45
C SER A 77 -6.66 17.68 -17.78
N GLY A 78 -5.34 17.88 -17.85
CA GLY A 78 -4.54 18.04 -19.05
C GLY A 78 -3.66 19.30 -19.03
N ALA A 79 -4.32 20.46 -18.97
CA ALA A 79 -3.69 21.77 -19.19
C ALA A 79 -3.64 22.69 -17.95
N ALA A 80 -4.38 22.37 -16.89
CA ALA A 80 -4.45 23.18 -15.69
C ALA A 80 -3.11 23.14 -14.91
N ARG A 81 -2.69 24.30 -14.41
CA ARG A 81 -1.45 24.46 -13.61
C ARG A 81 -1.72 24.76 -12.14
N ASN A 82 -2.98 25.03 -11.77
CA ASN A 82 -3.41 25.32 -10.40
C ASN A 82 -4.89 24.95 -10.18
N PHE A 83 -5.32 24.93 -8.92
CA PHE A 83 -6.67 24.55 -8.50
C PHE A 83 -7.80 25.49 -9.00
N GLY A 84 -7.49 26.76 -9.30
CA GLY A 84 -8.47 27.72 -9.82
C GLY A 84 -8.82 27.49 -11.29
N GLU A 85 -7.80 27.37 -12.15
CA GLU A 85 -7.94 26.98 -13.57
C GLU A 85 -8.68 25.64 -13.73
N LEU A 86 -8.46 24.80 -12.73
CA LEU A 86 -8.97 23.46 -12.63
C LEU A 86 -10.50 23.40 -12.42
N ILE A 87 -11.05 24.25 -11.54
CA ILE A 87 -12.52 24.39 -11.36
C ILE A 87 -13.16 24.96 -12.62
N VAL A 88 -12.56 26.02 -13.20
CA VAL A 88 -13.10 26.71 -14.38
C VAL A 88 -13.23 25.77 -15.58
N THR A 89 -12.19 24.98 -15.86
CA THR A 89 -12.18 24.02 -16.96
C THR A 89 -13.33 23.00 -16.85
N ARG A 90 -13.81 22.70 -15.63
CA ARG A 90 -14.89 21.72 -15.43
C ARG A 90 -16.28 22.27 -15.35
N CYS A 91 -16.44 23.49 -14.86
CA CYS A 91 -17.69 24.19 -15.12
C CYS A 91 -17.95 24.28 -16.64
N LEU A 92 -16.90 24.57 -17.43
CA LEU A 92 -17.01 24.60 -18.90
C LEU A 92 -17.31 23.22 -19.50
N LEU A 93 -16.54 22.18 -19.14
CA LEU A 93 -16.79 20.82 -19.65
C LEU A 93 -18.19 20.32 -19.29
N GLY A 94 -18.62 20.52 -18.03
CA GLY A 94 -19.96 20.15 -17.58
C GLY A 94 -21.07 20.88 -18.32
N VAL A 95 -20.89 22.17 -18.65
CA VAL A 95 -21.83 22.94 -19.51
C VAL A 95 -21.91 22.34 -20.91
N PHE A 96 -20.77 21.96 -21.51
CA PHE A 96 -20.75 21.36 -22.85
C PHE A 96 -21.29 19.91 -22.88
N GLU A 97 -21.10 19.13 -21.81
CA GLU A 97 -21.56 17.73 -21.72
C GLU A 97 -23.02 17.56 -21.30
N ALA A 98 -23.59 18.53 -20.57
CA ALA A 98 -24.95 18.44 -20.02
C ALA A 98 -26.02 18.18 -21.09
N ALA A 99 -25.81 18.70 -22.30
CA ALA A 99 -26.73 18.53 -23.42
C ALA A 99 -26.67 17.13 -24.05
N PHE A 100 -25.52 16.45 -24.00
CA PHE A 100 -25.35 15.17 -24.70
C PHE A 100 -26.05 14.02 -23.97
N GLY A 101 -25.90 13.95 -22.64
CA GLY A 101 -26.49 12.88 -21.83
C GLY A 101 -28.03 12.85 -21.85
N SER A 102 -28.67 13.99 -22.06
CA SER A 102 -30.13 14.10 -22.23
C SER A 102 -30.56 14.11 -23.70
N GLY A 103 -29.75 14.71 -24.58
CA GLY A 103 -30.02 14.86 -26.00
C GLY A 103 -29.93 13.56 -26.80
N ALA A 104 -28.97 12.68 -26.51
CA ALA A 104 -28.84 11.41 -27.24
C ALA A 104 -30.03 10.45 -27.00
N PRO A 105 -30.50 10.25 -25.75
CA PRO A 105 -31.78 9.60 -25.45
C PRO A 105 -32.98 10.16 -26.21
N TYR A 106 -33.12 11.49 -26.19
CA TYR A 106 -34.20 12.17 -26.86
C TYR A 106 -34.14 11.96 -28.37
N PHE A 107 -32.96 12.13 -28.97
CA PHE A 107 -32.74 11.93 -30.40
C PHE A 107 -33.08 10.50 -30.85
N LEU A 108 -32.69 9.47 -30.10
CA LEU A 108 -33.07 8.09 -30.41
C LEU A 108 -34.59 7.86 -30.31
N SER A 109 -35.27 8.56 -29.39
CA SER A 109 -36.74 8.49 -29.30
C SER A 109 -37.46 9.06 -30.54
N LEU A 110 -36.79 9.93 -31.31
CA LEU A 110 -37.29 10.46 -32.58
C LEU A 110 -37.08 9.52 -33.77
N LEU A 111 -36.42 8.37 -33.59
CA LEU A 111 -36.08 7.43 -34.66
C LEU A 111 -36.67 6.03 -34.44
N TYR A 112 -36.93 5.65 -33.18
CA TYR A 112 -37.32 4.30 -32.80
C TYR A 112 -38.66 4.28 -32.05
N LYS A 113 -39.47 3.24 -32.30
CA LYS A 113 -40.71 3.00 -31.55
C LYS A 113 -40.39 2.71 -30.06
N ARG A 114 -41.34 2.98 -29.16
CA ARG A 114 -41.21 2.72 -27.70
C ARG A 114 -40.74 1.28 -27.37
N ARG A 115 -41.18 0.29 -28.17
CA ARG A 115 -40.79 -1.13 -28.05
C ARG A 115 -39.38 -1.42 -28.58
N GLU A 116 -38.87 -0.62 -29.51
CA GLU A 116 -37.55 -0.78 -30.13
C GLU A 116 -36.47 0.01 -29.36
N LEU A 117 -36.86 1.08 -28.67
CA LEU A 117 -35.96 2.05 -28.06
C LEU A 117 -35.12 1.46 -26.90
N ALA A 118 -35.70 0.59 -26.08
CA ALA A 118 -35.07 0.11 -24.84
C ALA A 118 -33.71 -0.57 -25.06
N LEU A 119 -33.62 -1.58 -25.94
CA LEU A 119 -32.35 -2.24 -26.28
C LEU A 119 -31.27 -1.24 -26.74
N ARG A 120 -31.66 -0.27 -27.56
CA ARG A 120 -30.76 0.69 -28.21
C ARG A 120 -30.25 1.73 -27.23
N MET A 121 -31.12 2.14 -26.32
CA MET A 121 -30.75 2.97 -25.17
C MET A 121 -29.79 2.25 -24.25
N SER A 122 -30.03 0.97 -23.96
CA SER A 122 -29.10 0.19 -23.16
C SER A 122 -27.77 -0.09 -23.87
N LEU A 123 -27.77 -0.24 -25.20
CA LEU A 123 -26.53 -0.32 -25.99
C LEU A 123 -25.75 0.99 -25.94
N LEU A 124 -26.43 2.13 -26.07
CA LEU A 124 -25.83 3.46 -25.98
C LEU A 124 -25.22 3.68 -24.59
N LEU A 125 -25.98 3.48 -23.52
CA LEU A 125 -25.48 3.64 -22.14
C LEU A 125 -24.43 2.58 -21.79
N GLY A 126 -24.56 1.37 -22.34
CA GLY A 126 -23.60 0.28 -22.22
C GLY A 126 -22.26 0.58 -22.88
N MET A 127 -22.15 1.60 -23.74
CA MET A 127 -20.85 2.06 -24.23
C MET A 127 -19.96 2.65 -23.13
N MET A 128 -20.52 3.01 -21.97
CA MET A 128 -19.76 3.55 -20.83
C MET A 128 -18.66 2.60 -20.32
N PRO A 129 -18.93 1.35 -19.92
CA PRO A 129 -17.87 0.40 -19.58
C PRO A 129 -16.95 0.10 -20.76
N LEU A 130 -17.46 0.05 -21.99
CA LEU A 130 -16.60 -0.17 -23.17
C LEU A 130 -15.60 0.99 -23.38
N ALA A 131 -16.02 2.23 -23.13
CA ALA A 131 -15.13 3.39 -23.16
C ALA A 131 -14.00 3.25 -22.13
N ASN A 132 -14.32 2.80 -20.91
CA ASN A 132 -13.30 2.54 -19.90
C ASN A 132 -12.35 1.40 -20.29
N THR A 133 -12.83 0.36 -20.99
CA THR A 133 -11.94 -0.66 -21.58
C THR A 133 -10.93 -0.03 -22.52
N PHE A 134 -11.37 0.85 -23.43
CA PHE A 134 -10.48 1.54 -24.36
C PHE A 134 -9.52 2.49 -23.64
N ALA A 135 -10.03 3.31 -22.70
CA ALA A 135 -9.21 4.23 -21.90
C ALA A 135 -8.11 3.48 -21.13
N SER A 136 -8.45 2.40 -20.43
CA SER A 136 -7.48 1.57 -19.71
C SER A 136 -6.46 0.88 -20.64
N SER A 137 -6.88 0.41 -21.82
CA SER A 137 -5.99 -0.22 -22.80
C SER A 137 -5.03 0.79 -23.44
N LEU A 138 -5.53 2.00 -23.76
CA LEU A 138 -4.73 3.12 -24.25
C LEU A 138 -3.75 3.58 -23.18
N ALA A 139 -4.21 3.69 -21.94
CA ALA A 139 -3.39 4.12 -20.82
C ALA A 139 -2.21 3.15 -20.60
N TYR A 140 -2.46 1.84 -20.58
CA TYR A 140 -1.41 0.81 -20.54
C TYR A 140 -0.32 1.02 -21.60
N GLY A 141 -0.69 1.39 -22.82
CA GLY A 141 0.26 1.67 -23.90
C GLY A 141 0.98 3.01 -23.75
N ILE A 142 0.27 4.06 -23.35
CA ILE A 142 0.79 5.43 -23.23
C ILE A 142 1.73 5.58 -22.04
N THR A 143 1.45 4.93 -20.91
CA THR A 143 2.31 5.02 -19.70
C THR A 143 3.67 4.38 -19.87
N GLN A 144 3.87 3.61 -20.93
CA GLN A 144 5.18 3.02 -21.28
C GLN A 144 6.05 3.96 -22.12
N ILE A 145 5.50 5.09 -22.60
CA ILE A 145 6.24 6.09 -23.38
C ILE A 145 7.19 6.86 -22.45
N ARG A 146 8.49 6.79 -22.71
CA ARG A 146 9.51 7.61 -22.03
C ARG A 146 9.85 8.82 -22.88
N GLY A 147 9.61 10.03 -22.37
CA GLY A 147 9.83 11.29 -23.11
C GLY A 147 9.87 12.52 -22.19
N SER A 148 9.94 13.72 -22.78
CA SER A 148 10.00 15.00 -22.05
C SER A 148 8.65 15.51 -21.52
N ILE A 149 7.55 14.82 -21.84
CA ILE A 149 6.20 15.14 -21.37
C ILE A 149 5.75 14.01 -20.46
N GLU A 150 5.25 14.38 -19.27
CA GLU A 150 4.75 13.42 -18.29
C GLU A 150 3.68 12.49 -18.89
N PRO A 151 3.77 11.16 -18.69
CA PRO A 151 2.89 10.18 -19.33
C PRO A 151 1.39 10.44 -19.09
N TRP A 152 1.01 10.94 -17.91
CA TRP A 152 -0.39 11.27 -17.62
C TRP A 152 -0.95 12.43 -18.47
N ARG A 153 -0.09 13.36 -18.93
CA ARG A 153 -0.53 14.46 -19.82
C ARG A 153 -0.81 13.93 -21.22
N LEU A 154 -0.02 12.94 -21.67
CA LEU A 154 -0.20 12.30 -22.96
C LEU A 154 -1.55 11.57 -23.06
N LEU A 155 -2.04 11.00 -21.95
CA LEU A 155 -3.38 10.39 -21.88
C LEU A 155 -4.48 11.36 -22.37
N PHE A 156 -4.55 12.55 -21.79
CA PHE A 156 -5.58 13.53 -22.13
C PHE A 156 -5.38 14.20 -23.50
N ILE A 157 -4.13 14.40 -23.93
CA ILE A 157 -3.83 15.00 -25.24
C ILE A 157 -4.22 14.06 -26.38
N ILE A 158 -3.79 12.78 -26.29
CA ILE A 158 -4.05 11.79 -27.34
C ILE A 158 -5.56 11.54 -27.44
N GLU A 159 -6.25 11.33 -26.32
CA GLU A 159 -7.68 11.05 -26.35
C GLU A 159 -8.54 12.25 -26.72
N GLY A 160 -8.21 13.44 -26.20
CA GLY A 160 -8.90 14.67 -26.59
C GLY A 160 -8.78 14.95 -28.09
N SER A 161 -7.65 14.60 -28.72
CA SER A 161 -7.46 14.77 -30.16
C SER A 161 -8.41 13.90 -31.00
N PHE A 162 -8.73 12.67 -30.54
CA PHE A 162 -9.71 11.82 -31.22
C PHE A 162 -11.11 12.44 -31.24
N THR A 163 -11.53 13.05 -30.13
CA THR A 163 -12.85 13.72 -30.03
C THR A 163 -12.93 14.94 -30.96
N VAL A 164 -11.85 15.72 -31.07
CA VAL A 164 -11.77 16.88 -31.97
C VAL A 164 -11.85 16.46 -33.44
N VAL A 165 -11.24 15.33 -33.81
CA VAL A 165 -11.29 14.78 -35.19
C VAL A 165 -12.66 14.17 -35.50
N LEU A 166 -13.30 13.53 -34.52
CA LEU A 166 -14.59 12.87 -34.72
C LEU A 166 -15.77 13.85 -34.82
N ALA A 167 -15.67 15.03 -34.19
CA ALA A 167 -16.77 16.00 -34.15
C ALA A 167 -17.21 16.50 -35.55
N PRO A 168 -16.33 16.92 -36.48
CA PRO A 168 -16.72 17.26 -37.85
C PRO A 168 -17.32 16.08 -38.62
N LEU A 169 -16.81 14.85 -38.40
CA LEU A 169 -17.33 13.66 -39.06
C LEU A 169 -18.79 13.40 -38.66
N VAL A 170 -19.09 13.51 -37.37
CA VAL A 170 -20.44 13.35 -36.84
C VAL A 170 -21.36 14.46 -37.33
N TYR A 171 -20.91 15.71 -37.32
CA TYR A 171 -21.68 16.83 -37.83
C TYR A 171 -22.13 16.63 -39.29
N LEU A 172 -21.31 15.98 -40.11
CA LEU A 172 -21.61 15.71 -41.52
C LEU A 172 -22.42 14.42 -41.76
N LEU A 173 -22.32 13.43 -40.87
CA LEU A 173 -22.94 12.11 -41.04
C LEU A 173 -24.25 11.93 -40.26
N LEU A 174 -24.46 12.71 -39.21
CA LEU A 174 -25.66 12.60 -38.39
C LEU A 174 -26.87 13.23 -39.10
N ILE A 175 -28.02 12.55 -39.02
CA ILE A 175 -29.27 13.01 -39.63
C ILE A 175 -30.02 13.95 -38.68
N ASP A 176 -30.72 14.95 -39.20
CA ASP A 176 -31.56 15.85 -38.38
C ASP A 176 -32.92 15.23 -38.03
N SER A 177 -33.49 14.44 -38.95
CA SER A 177 -34.79 13.80 -38.76
C SER A 177 -34.96 12.60 -39.70
N PRO A 178 -35.91 11.68 -39.42
CA PRO A 178 -36.29 10.62 -40.35
C PRO A 178 -36.65 11.13 -41.76
N ALA A 179 -37.23 12.33 -41.85
CA ALA A 179 -37.66 12.95 -43.11
C ALA A 179 -36.51 13.44 -43.98
N THR A 180 -35.37 13.79 -43.38
CA THR A 180 -34.19 14.33 -44.08
C THR A 180 -33.07 13.29 -44.25
N ALA A 181 -33.32 12.03 -43.89
CA ALA A 181 -32.31 10.97 -43.95
C ALA A 181 -31.93 10.64 -45.40
N PRO A 182 -30.66 10.87 -45.83
CA PRO A 182 -30.25 10.72 -47.23
C PRO A 182 -30.14 9.26 -47.69
N PHE A 183 -30.25 8.31 -46.76
CA PHE A 183 -30.14 6.87 -47.01
C PHE A 183 -31.49 6.14 -47.07
N LEU A 184 -32.60 6.86 -46.89
CA LEU A 184 -33.96 6.36 -47.08
C LEU A 184 -34.49 6.84 -48.44
N THR A 185 -35.29 6.01 -49.13
CA THR A 185 -36.04 6.49 -50.30
C THR A 185 -37.18 7.43 -49.87
N ALA A 186 -37.73 8.21 -50.81
CA ALA A 186 -38.87 9.10 -50.50
C ALA A 186 -40.07 8.36 -49.88
N GLU A 187 -40.35 7.13 -50.34
CA GLU A 187 -41.40 6.27 -49.77
C GLU A 187 -41.03 5.78 -48.35
N GLU A 188 -39.77 5.43 -48.11
CA GLU A 188 -39.30 5.01 -46.79
C GLU A 188 -39.27 6.16 -45.77
N GLN A 189 -38.99 7.39 -46.21
CA GLN A 189 -39.05 8.59 -45.36
C GLN A 189 -40.48 8.85 -44.87
N VAL A 190 -41.48 8.70 -45.75
CA VAL A 190 -42.90 8.82 -45.37
C VAL A 190 -43.26 7.76 -44.34
N VAL A 191 -42.94 6.49 -44.59
CA VAL A 191 -43.22 5.39 -43.64
C VAL A 191 -42.44 5.57 -42.33
N ALA A 192 -41.21 6.09 -42.37
CA ALA A 192 -40.40 6.35 -41.18
C ALA A 192 -40.96 7.48 -40.30
N VAL A 193 -41.61 8.48 -40.89
CA VAL A 193 -42.31 9.53 -40.16
C VAL A 193 -43.65 9.03 -39.64
N GLU A 194 -44.45 8.38 -40.48
CA GLU A 194 -45.77 7.84 -40.11
C GLU A 194 -45.69 6.83 -38.96
N ARG A 195 -44.66 5.96 -38.95
CA ARG A 195 -44.52 4.92 -37.91
C ARG A 195 -44.18 5.47 -36.51
N LEU A 196 -43.76 6.73 -36.44
CA LEU A 196 -43.46 7.43 -35.18
C LEU A 196 -44.57 8.41 -34.80
N GLN A 197 -45.36 8.83 -35.79
CA GLN A 197 -46.61 9.53 -35.58
C GLN A 197 -47.67 8.53 -35.07
N LEU A 198 -47.70 8.34 -33.74
CA LEU A 198 -48.99 8.38 -33.05
C LEU A 198 -49.72 9.63 -33.58
N ARG A 199 -51.04 9.57 -33.81
CA ARG A 199 -51.83 10.69 -34.34
C ARG A 199 -51.79 11.91 -33.41
N ASP A 200 -50.67 12.60 -33.34
CA ASP A 200 -50.51 13.86 -32.66
C ASP A 200 -51.19 14.92 -33.54
N SER A 201 -52.49 15.08 -33.28
CA SER A 201 -53.33 16.09 -33.93
C SER A 201 -53.09 17.49 -33.36
N THR A 202 -52.18 17.62 -32.37
CA THR A 202 -51.87 18.88 -31.72
C THR A 202 -50.95 19.72 -32.61
N ALA A 203 -51.41 20.91 -33.01
CA ALA A 203 -50.57 21.86 -33.71
C ALA A 203 -49.31 22.16 -32.86
N ARG A 204 -48.11 22.01 -33.43
CA ARG A 204 -46.81 22.29 -32.79
C ARG A 204 -46.73 23.76 -32.33
N ARG A 205 -47.32 24.09 -31.19
CA ARG A 205 -47.37 25.43 -30.58
C ARG A 205 -46.56 25.43 -29.30
N GLY A 206 -45.24 25.55 -29.41
CA GLY A 206 -44.34 25.82 -28.29
C GLY A 206 -44.37 24.80 -27.16
N VAL A 207 -43.67 25.12 -26.06
CA VAL A 207 -43.61 24.28 -24.86
C VAL A 207 -44.91 24.42 -24.06
N GLN A 208 -45.60 23.31 -23.81
CA GLN A 208 -46.80 23.29 -22.98
C GLN A 208 -46.42 23.20 -21.49
N TRP A 209 -46.36 24.35 -20.82
CA TRP A 209 -45.93 24.43 -19.41
C TRP A 209 -46.77 23.61 -18.43
N GLN A 210 -48.05 23.34 -18.72
CA GLN A 210 -48.87 22.46 -17.88
C GLN A 210 -48.37 21.01 -17.90
N GLN A 211 -48.00 20.49 -19.07
CA GLN A 211 -47.42 19.15 -19.20
C GLN A 211 -46.04 19.08 -18.54
N VAL A 212 -45.23 20.13 -18.67
CA VAL A 212 -43.92 20.25 -17.97
C VAL A 212 -44.11 20.22 -16.45
N LEU A 213 -45.04 21.02 -15.91
CA LEU A 213 -45.34 21.05 -14.47
C LEU A 213 -45.97 19.74 -13.97
N ALA A 214 -46.75 19.04 -14.80
CA ALA A 214 -47.28 17.71 -14.48
C ALA A 214 -46.16 16.68 -14.37
N GLY A 215 -45.22 16.67 -15.32
CA GLY A 215 -44.04 15.80 -15.26
C GLY A 215 -43.14 16.08 -14.05
N LEU A 216 -42.95 17.36 -13.68
CA LEU A 216 -42.22 17.74 -12.47
C LEU A 216 -42.94 17.39 -11.16
N LYS A 217 -44.24 17.06 -11.20
CA LYS A 217 -45.00 16.61 -10.02
C LYS A 217 -45.14 15.09 -9.96
N ASP A 218 -44.69 14.36 -11.00
CA ASP A 218 -44.80 12.91 -11.04
C ASP A 218 -43.73 12.25 -10.16
N GLY A 219 -44.17 11.62 -9.07
CA GLY A 219 -43.30 10.88 -8.15
C GLY A 219 -42.54 9.73 -8.82
N LYS A 220 -43.06 9.14 -9.91
CA LYS A 220 -42.38 8.06 -10.65
C LYS A 220 -41.09 8.56 -11.30
N THR A 221 -41.08 9.81 -11.77
CA THR A 221 -39.90 10.44 -12.36
C THR A 221 -38.79 10.60 -11.32
N TYR A 222 -39.13 11.01 -10.09
CA TYR A 222 -38.15 11.11 -8.99
C TYR A 222 -37.67 9.73 -8.52
N ALA A 223 -38.53 8.72 -8.47
CA ALA A 223 -38.11 7.35 -8.18
C ALA A 223 -37.13 6.83 -9.24
N HIS A 224 -37.39 7.09 -10.51
CA HIS A 224 -36.48 6.73 -11.62
C HIS A 224 -35.17 7.52 -11.59
N ALA A 225 -35.23 8.82 -11.29
CA ALA A 225 -34.05 9.67 -11.12
C ALA A 225 -33.19 9.22 -9.93
N ALA A 226 -33.79 8.85 -8.80
CA ALA A 226 -33.09 8.30 -7.65
C ALA A 226 -32.41 6.96 -7.98
N MET A 227 -33.09 6.05 -8.69
CA MET A 227 -32.46 4.80 -9.17
C MET A 227 -31.28 5.07 -10.11
N HIS A 228 -31.42 6.02 -11.05
CA HIS A 228 -30.32 6.42 -11.95
C HIS A 228 -29.16 7.08 -11.19
N PHE A 229 -29.46 7.91 -10.19
CA PHE A 229 -28.45 8.52 -9.34
C PHE A 229 -27.64 7.46 -8.58
N CYS A 230 -28.33 6.51 -7.94
CA CYS A 230 -27.68 5.40 -7.25
C CYS A 230 -26.81 4.57 -8.20
N ALA A 231 -27.34 4.21 -9.37
CA ALA A 231 -26.61 3.45 -10.39
C ALA A 231 -25.35 4.18 -10.88
N ASN A 232 -25.49 5.45 -11.26
CA ASN A 232 -24.39 6.26 -11.78
C ASN A 232 -23.33 6.51 -10.72
N TYR A 233 -23.72 6.79 -9.47
CA TYR A 233 -22.75 7.02 -8.39
C TYR A 233 -21.95 5.75 -8.09
N SER A 234 -22.63 4.60 -7.92
CA SER A 234 -21.98 3.32 -7.66
C SER A 234 -21.05 2.91 -8.81
N PHE A 235 -21.44 3.16 -10.06
CA PHE A 235 -20.58 2.92 -11.22
C PHE A 235 -19.40 3.90 -11.30
N ALA A 236 -19.63 5.21 -11.15
CA ALA A 236 -18.62 6.24 -11.32
C ALA A 236 -17.48 6.11 -10.30
N ALA A 237 -17.80 5.71 -9.06
CA ALA A 237 -16.78 5.44 -8.05
C ALA A 237 -15.85 4.29 -8.48
N LEU A 238 -16.40 3.17 -8.96
CA LEU A 238 -15.59 2.05 -9.45
C LEU A 238 -14.86 2.44 -10.74
N SER A 239 -15.53 3.12 -11.67
CA SER A 239 -14.97 3.62 -12.93
C SER A 239 -13.71 4.47 -12.72
N ASN A 240 -13.75 5.40 -11.75
CA ASN A 240 -12.68 6.37 -11.57
C ASN A 240 -11.54 5.84 -10.71
N PHE A 241 -11.79 4.85 -9.85
CA PHE A 241 -10.81 4.37 -8.88
C PHE A 241 -10.37 2.93 -9.09
N LEU A 242 -10.95 2.17 -10.02
CA LEU A 242 -10.54 0.76 -10.23
C LEU A 242 -9.04 0.60 -10.52
N PRO A 243 -8.38 1.44 -11.36
CA PRO A 243 -6.94 1.32 -11.56
C PRO A 243 -6.15 1.56 -10.27
N THR A 244 -6.61 2.50 -9.43
CA THR A 244 -6.03 2.73 -8.10
C THR A 244 -6.29 1.56 -7.17
N ILE A 245 -7.49 0.98 -7.17
CA ILE A 245 -7.82 -0.20 -6.35
C ILE A 245 -6.95 -1.39 -6.76
N VAL A 246 -6.77 -1.63 -8.06
CA VAL A 246 -5.91 -2.71 -8.55
C VAL A 246 -4.44 -2.42 -8.22
N HIS A 247 -4.00 -1.16 -8.26
CA HIS A 247 -2.67 -0.78 -7.78
C HIS A 247 -2.50 -1.04 -6.28
N ASP A 248 -3.47 -0.66 -5.47
CA ASP A 248 -3.50 -0.89 -4.02
C ASP A 248 -3.59 -2.38 -3.66
N MET A 249 -4.03 -3.23 -4.59
CA MET A 249 -3.98 -4.69 -4.49
C MET A 249 -2.57 -5.29 -4.77
N GLY A 250 -1.55 -4.44 -4.98
CA GLY A 250 -0.16 -4.83 -5.15
C GLY A 250 0.31 -4.98 -6.59
N TYR A 251 -0.49 -4.58 -7.58
CA TYR A 251 -0.07 -4.55 -8.99
C TYR A 251 0.63 -3.22 -9.30
N ASP A 252 1.72 -3.26 -10.09
CA ASP A 252 2.40 -2.03 -10.52
C ASP A 252 1.48 -1.13 -11.36
N ALA A 253 1.78 0.17 -11.42
CA ALA A 253 0.92 1.18 -12.06
C ALA A 253 0.54 0.86 -13.51
N VAL A 254 1.46 0.25 -14.28
CA VAL A 254 1.21 -0.12 -15.69
C VAL A 254 0.31 -1.35 -15.73
N SER A 255 0.65 -2.41 -14.99
CA SER A 255 -0.17 -3.63 -14.90
C SER A 255 -1.58 -3.35 -14.38
N ALA A 256 -1.73 -2.43 -13.42
CA ALA A 256 -3.03 -2.06 -12.87
C ALA A 256 -3.96 -1.48 -13.94
N GLN A 257 -3.45 -0.61 -14.81
CA GLN A 257 -4.23 -0.08 -15.94
C GLN A 257 -4.63 -1.18 -16.92
N GLY A 258 -3.69 -2.06 -17.30
CA GLY A 258 -3.98 -3.19 -18.19
C GLY A 258 -5.03 -4.16 -17.63
N LEU A 259 -4.97 -4.48 -16.34
CA LEU A 259 -5.89 -5.41 -15.66
C LEU A 259 -7.32 -4.86 -15.52
N THR A 260 -7.51 -3.54 -15.54
CA THR A 260 -8.85 -2.95 -15.50
C THR A 260 -9.61 -3.11 -16.82
N ALA A 261 -8.92 -3.18 -17.97
CA ALA A 261 -9.58 -3.25 -19.28
C ALA A 261 -10.46 -4.51 -19.46
N PRO A 262 -10.01 -5.74 -19.13
CA PRO A 262 -10.85 -6.94 -19.17
C PRO A 262 -12.07 -6.87 -18.25
N ALA A 263 -11.94 -6.27 -17.07
CA ALA A 263 -13.04 -6.14 -16.12
C ALA A 263 -14.16 -5.25 -16.67
N TYR A 264 -13.80 -4.10 -17.25
CA TYR A 264 -14.76 -3.23 -17.92
C TYR A 264 -15.37 -3.88 -19.17
N PHE A 265 -14.60 -4.69 -19.91
CA PHE A 265 -15.12 -5.37 -21.09
C PHE A 265 -16.15 -6.45 -20.72
N ALA A 266 -15.88 -7.21 -19.66
CA ALA A 266 -16.84 -8.15 -19.09
C ALA A 266 -18.11 -7.42 -18.62
N ALA A 267 -17.97 -6.26 -17.97
CA ALA A 267 -19.11 -5.43 -17.58
C ALA A 267 -19.95 -4.97 -18.79
N PHE A 268 -19.32 -4.61 -19.90
CA PHE A 268 -20.02 -4.30 -21.16
C PHE A 268 -20.83 -5.50 -21.68
N LEU A 269 -20.21 -6.69 -21.75
CA LEU A 269 -20.91 -7.90 -22.20
C LEU A 269 -22.11 -8.25 -21.31
N LEU A 270 -21.95 -8.09 -19.99
CA LEU A 270 -23.04 -8.28 -19.03
C LEU A 270 -24.17 -7.27 -19.22
N CYS A 271 -23.85 -5.99 -19.51
CA CYS A 271 -24.85 -4.98 -19.82
C CYS A 271 -25.65 -5.36 -21.08
N VAL A 272 -24.98 -5.79 -22.15
CA VAL A 272 -25.62 -6.23 -23.39
C VAL A 272 -26.50 -7.46 -23.15
N ALA A 273 -25.99 -8.47 -22.43
CA ALA A 273 -26.72 -9.70 -22.12
C ALA A 273 -27.96 -9.42 -21.26
N THR A 274 -27.83 -8.58 -20.23
CA THR A 274 -28.94 -8.20 -19.35
C THR A 274 -30.00 -7.41 -20.12
N SER A 275 -29.59 -6.51 -21.02
CA SER A 275 -30.50 -5.73 -21.85
C SER A 275 -31.28 -6.59 -22.84
N TYR A 276 -30.59 -7.53 -23.49
CA TYR A 276 -31.23 -8.49 -24.38
C TYR A 276 -32.23 -9.38 -23.64
N LEU A 277 -31.87 -9.87 -22.45
CA LEU A 277 -32.76 -10.69 -21.63
C LEU A 277 -33.95 -9.89 -21.08
N SER A 278 -33.73 -8.62 -20.75
CA SER A 278 -34.75 -7.67 -20.29
C SER A 278 -35.81 -7.42 -21.36
N ASP A 279 -35.40 -7.18 -22.60
CA ASP A 279 -36.35 -6.98 -23.69
C ASP A 279 -37.03 -8.28 -24.12
N ARG A 280 -36.36 -9.44 -24.04
CA ARG A 280 -36.99 -10.73 -24.36
C ARG A 280 -38.02 -11.19 -23.32
N THR A 281 -37.79 -10.89 -22.05
CA THR A 281 -38.66 -11.38 -20.96
C THR A 281 -39.71 -10.36 -20.52
N GLY A 282 -39.51 -9.07 -20.82
CA GLY A 282 -40.33 -7.97 -20.30
C GLY A 282 -40.21 -7.75 -18.79
N ARG A 283 -39.37 -8.54 -18.08
CA ARG A 283 -39.23 -8.54 -16.61
C ARG A 283 -38.12 -7.59 -16.14
N ARG A 284 -38.23 -6.32 -16.55
CA ARG A 284 -37.17 -5.31 -16.37
C ARG A 284 -36.80 -5.07 -14.89
N GLY A 285 -37.79 -5.02 -14.00
CA GLY A 285 -37.58 -4.77 -12.57
C GLY A 285 -36.82 -5.89 -11.85
N LEU A 286 -37.12 -7.16 -12.16
CA LEU A 286 -36.46 -8.31 -11.53
C LEU A 286 -35.01 -8.48 -11.99
N LEU A 287 -34.73 -8.19 -13.26
CA LEU A 287 -33.36 -8.23 -13.78
C LEU A 287 -32.50 -7.11 -13.16
N LEU A 288 -33.06 -5.90 -13.03
CA LEU A 288 -32.39 -4.79 -12.34
C LEU A 288 -32.10 -5.12 -10.87
N ALA A 289 -33.08 -5.71 -10.16
CA ALA A 289 -32.92 -6.17 -8.78
C ALA A 289 -31.83 -7.26 -8.66
N GLY A 290 -31.81 -8.23 -9.58
CA GLY A 290 -30.77 -9.27 -9.63
C GLY A 290 -29.37 -8.69 -9.80
N SER A 291 -29.18 -7.76 -10.74
CA SER A 291 -27.90 -7.08 -10.95
C SER A 291 -27.47 -6.25 -9.74
N ALA A 292 -28.41 -5.55 -9.08
CA ALA A 292 -28.13 -4.79 -7.87
C ALA A 292 -27.70 -5.70 -6.70
N ALA A 293 -28.33 -6.87 -6.53
CA ALA A 293 -27.97 -7.82 -5.49
C ALA A 293 -26.55 -8.40 -5.68
N VAL A 294 -26.16 -8.72 -6.92
CA VAL A 294 -24.80 -9.16 -7.24
C VAL A 294 -23.77 -8.08 -6.88
N ALA A 295 -24.07 -6.80 -7.16
CA ALA A 295 -23.20 -5.69 -6.81
C ALA A 295 -23.01 -5.56 -5.28
N VAL A 296 -24.08 -5.73 -4.49
CA VAL A 296 -24.01 -5.71 -3.02
C VAL A 296 -23.15 -6.86 -2.48
N VAL A 297 -23.33 -8.08 -2.99
CA VAL A 297 -22.54 -9.25 -2.55
C VAL A 297 -21.06 -9.11 -2.89
N GLY A 298 -20.75 -8.63 -4.11
CA GLY A 298 -19.37 -8.39 -4.54
C GLY A 298 -18.66 -7.41 -3.61
N ALA A 299 -19.29 -6.28 -3.31
CA ALA A 299 -18.69 -5.23 -2.49
C ALA A 299 -18.55 -5.58 -1.00
N LEU A 300 -19.34 -6.52 -0.46
CA LEU A 300 -19.16 -7.06 0.90
C LEU A 300 -17.91 -7.94 1.06
N ARG A 301 -17.30 -8.39 -0.05
CA ARG A 301 -16.11 -9.27 -0.03
C ARG A 301 -14.79 -8.58 -0.38
N LEU A 302 -14.80 -7.28 -0.72
CA LEU A 302 -13.57 -6.52 -0.93
C LEU A 302 -13.05 -5.96 0.41
N PRO A 303 -11.86 -6.37 0.91
CA PRO A 303 -11.40 -5.99 2.25
C PRO A 303 -10.73 -4.60 2.36
N LEU A 304 -10.65 -3.79 1.30
CA LEU A 304 -9.65 -2.71 1.22
C LEU A 304 -10.17 -1.27 1.05
N TYR A 305 -11.46 -0.97 1.25
CA TYR A 305 -11.93 0.43 1.15
C TYR A 305 -13.14 0.73 2.03
N THR A 306 -12.90 1.02 3.32
CA THR A 306 -13.92 0.97 4.38
C THR A 306 -15.00 2.06 4.34
N ARG A 307 -14.83 3.17 3.59
CA ARG A 307 -15.86 4.24 3.52
C ARG A 307 -16.56 4.37 2.17
N GLY A 308 -15.83 4.42 1.05
CA GLY A 308 -16.46 4.62 -0.26
C GLY A 308 -17.21 3.40 -0.78
N CYS A 309 -16.71 2.19 -0.53
CA CYS A 309 -17.43 0.95 -0.89
C CYS A 309 -18.69 0.80 -0.04
N ALA A 310 -18.67 1.20 1.24
CA ALA A 310 -19.86 1.19 2.09
C ALA A 310 -20.97 2.12 1.56
N VAL A 311 -20.62 3.31 1.08
CA VAL A 311 -21.59 4.23 0.43
C VAL A 311 -22.10 3.65 -0.89
N GLY A 312 -21.21 3.08 -1.71
CA GLY A 312 -21.60 2.39 -2.95
C GLY A 312 -22.54 1.20 -2.72
N CYS A 313 -22.29 0.40 -1.67
CA CYS A 313 -23.17 -0.67 -1.20
C CYS A 313 -24.52 -0.15 -0.76
N GLY A 314 -24.54 0.92 0.05
CA GLY A 314 -25.77 1.56 0.52
C GLY A 314 -26.62 2.06 -0.64
N LEU A 315 -26.01 2.68 -1.65
CA LEU A 315 -26.71 3.17 -2.84
C LEU A 315 -27.17 2.03 -3.76
N ALA A 316 -26.38 0.97 -3.94
CA ALA A 316 -26.81 -0.21 -4.69
C ALA A 316 -27.97 -0.95 -3.98
N GLY A 317 -27.93 -1.02 -2.64
CA GLY A 317 -29.01 -1.53 -1.81
C GLY A 317 -30.28 -0.68 -1.89
N LEU A 318 -30.14 0.66 -1.88
CA LEU A 318 -31.26 1.58 -2.08
C LEU A 318 -31.87 1.40 -3.48
N MET A 319 -31.04 1.27 -4.52
CA MET A 319 -31.50 0.98 -5.88
C MET A 319 -32.28 -0.34 -5.95
N LEU A 320 -31.81 -1.39 -5.27
CA LEU A 320 -32.51 -2.67 -5.16
C LEU A 320 -33.91 -2.50 -4.55
N VAL A 321 -34.01 -1.78 -3.43
CA VAL A 321 -35.29 -1.52 -2.74
C VAL A 321 -36.23 -0.70 -3.62
N LEU A 322 -35.74 0.36 -4.26
CA LEU A 322 -36.53 1.20 -5.15
C LEU A 322 -37.01 0.44 -6.40
N ALA A 323 -36.15 -0.39 -7.00
CA ALA A 323 -36.49 -1.20 -8.16
C ALA A 323 -37.57 -2.24 -7.85
N LEU A 324 -37.45 -2.95 -6.73
CA LEU A 324 -38.45 -3.91 -6.27
C LEU A 324 -39.76 -3.21 -5.87
N GLY A 325 -39.68 -2.10 -5.13
CA GLY A 325 -40.84 -1.31 -4.74
C GLY A 325 -41.63 -0.80 -5.95
N MET A 326 -40.93 -0.22 -6.93
CA MET A 326 -41.55 0.21 -8.19
C MET A 326 -42.14 -0.97 -8.96
N HIS A 327 -41.43 -2.10 -9.06
CA HIS A 327 -41.94 -3.28 -9.75
C HIS A 327 -43.28 -3.76 -9.14
N VAL A 328 -43.34 -3.89 -7.81
CA VAL A 328 -44.55 -4.32 -7.10
C VAL A 328 -45.67 -3.30 -7.23
N VAL A 329 -45.40 -2.01 -7.06
CA VAL A 329 -46.42 -0.95 -7.16
C VAL A 329 -47.01 -0.89 -8.57
N LEU A 330 -46.17 -0.93 -9.61
CA LEU A 330 -46.62 -0.87 -10.99
C LEU A 330 -47.38 -2.13 -11.41
N GLU A 331 -46.97 -3.31 -10.93
CA GLU A 331 -47.69 -4.55 -11.19
C GLU A 331 -49.03 -4.62 -10.44
N ALA A 332 -49.07 -4.14 -9.19
CA ALA A 332 -50.31 -4.04 -8.42
C ALA A 332 -51.31 -3.07 -9.07
N GLU A 333 -50.84 -1.93 -9.58
CA GLU A 333 -51.66 -0.97 -10.31
C GLU A 333 -52.14 -1.54 -11.66
N ASN A 334 -51.31 -2.29 -12.40
CA ASN A 334 -51.76 -3.00 -13.59
C ASN A 334 -52.86 -4.03 -13.25
N ARG A 335 -52.69 -4.84 -12.19
CA ARG A 335 -53.72 -5.79 -11.74
C ARG A 335 -55.02 -5.09 -11.33
N ARG A 336 -54.93 -3.92 -10.69
CA ARG A 336 -56.11 -3.10 -10.37
C ARG A 336 -56.79 -2.62 -11.66
N ARG A 337 -56.02 -2.11 -12.63
CA ARG A 337 -56.55 -1.65 -13.92
C ARG A 337 -57.15 -2.78 -14.73
N ASP A 338 -56.56 -3.96 -14.74
CA ASP A 338 -57.12 -5.16 -15.39
C ASP A 338 -58.45 -5.59 -14.75
N ARG A 339 -58.64 -5.36 -13.44
CA ARG A 339 -59.93 -5.59 -12.77
C ARG A 339 -60.99 -4.55 -13.13
N VAL A 340 -60.60 -3.31 -13.43
CA VAL A 340 -61.53 -2.20 -13.70
C VAL A 340 -61.88 -2.10 -15.18
N PHE A 341 -60.88 -2.20 -16.06
CA PHE A 341 -60.99 -1.96 -17.51
C PHE A 341 -60.84 -3.23 -18.35
N GLY A 342 -60.47 -4.36 -17.75
CA GLY A 342 -60.19 -5.62 -18.46
C GLY A 342 -58.73 -5.75 -18.92
N PRO A 343 -58.30 -6.95 -19.35
CA PRO A 343 -56.96 -7.18 -19.89
C PRO A 343 -56.80 -6.54 -21.27
N VAL A 344 -55.61 -5.96 -21.53
CA VAL A 344 -55.30 -5.25 -22.78
C VAL A 344 -54.50 -6.18 -23.72
N ASP A 345 -54.74 -6.06 -25.03
CA ASP A 345 -53.95 -6.75 -26.04
C ASP A 345 -52.48 -6.28 -26.02
N ALA A 346 -51.55 -7.23 -25.90
CA ALA A 346 -50.12 -6.96 -25.91
C ALA A 346 -49.62 -6.40 -27.25
N GLU A 347 -50.38 -6.57 -28.34
CA GLU A 347 -50.02 -6.07 -29.68
C GLU A 347 -50.68 -4.72 -30.05
N GLY A 348 -51.65 -4.24 -29.26
CA GLY A 348 -52.31 -2.96 -29.52
C GLY A 348 -51.38 -1.74 -29.39
N GLU A 349 -51.52 -0.77 -30.30
CA GLU A 349 -50.95 0.57 -30.15
C GLU A 349 -51.89 1.42 -29.28
N VAL A 350 -51.37 1.92 -28.16
CA VAL A 350 -52.13 2.77 -27.20
C VAL A 350 -51.71 4.22 -27.39
N ASP A 351 -52.67 5.08 -27.71
CA ASP A 351 -52.46 6.52 -27.88
C ASP A 351 -52.59 7.25 -26.53
N VAL A 352 -51.46 7.70 -25.98
CA VAL A 352 -51.41 8.36 -24.66
C VAL A 352 -51.24 9.88 -24.78
N THR A 353 -51.47 10.46 -25.95
CA THR A 353 -51.12 11.86 -26.25
C THR A 353 -51.89 12.86 -25.38
N ASP A 354 -53.20 12.64 -25.17
CA ASP A 354 -54.06 13.54 -24.39
C ASP A 354 -54.21 13.14 -22.92
N GLU A 355 -54.36 11.84 -22.63
CA GLU A 355 -54.65 11.33 -21.28
C GLU A 355 -53.42 10.78 -20.54
N GLY A 356 -52.28 10.61 -21.21
CA GLY A 356 -51.05 10.11 -20.61
C GLY A 356 -51.25 8.76 -19.91
N ASP A 357 -50.78 8.67 -18.66
CA ASP A 357 -50.93 7.48 -17.81
C ASP A 357 -52.39 7.17 -17.44
N HIS A 358 -53.34 8.10 -17.67
CA HIS A 358 -54.76 7.92 -17.34
C HIS A 358 -55.56 7.15 -18.39
N HIS A 359 -54.99 6.91 -19.58
CA HIS A 359 -55.65 6.18 -20.66
C HIS A 359 -56.04 4.75 -20.24
N GLU A 360 -57.26 4.31 -20.60
CA GLU A 360 -57.86 3.05 -20.13
C GLU A 360 -57.03 1.81 -20.53
N ASP A 361 -56.49 1.81 -21.75
CA ASP A 361 -55.63 0.74 -22.27
C ASP A 361 -54.16 0.83 -21.83
N PHE A 362 -53.77 1.84 -21.04
CA PHE A 362 -52.38 1.98 -20.61
C PHE A 362 -52.03 1.02 -19.46
N ARG A 363 -50.92 0.29 -19.63
CA ARG A 363 -50.31 -0.55 -18.60
C ARG A 363 -48.83 -0.18 -18.43
N TYR A 364 -48.39 -0.16 -17.18
CA TYR A 364 -47.02 0.23 -16.82
C TYR A 364 -45.96 -0.85 -17.14
N VAL A 365 -46.38 -2.11 -17.23
CA VAL A 365 -45.52 -3.29 -17.46
C VAL A 365 -46.28 -4.23 -18.37
N THR A 366 -45.82 -4.40 -19.62
CA THR A 366 -46.43 -5.27 -20.62
C THR A 366 -45.64 -6.57 -20.73
N PHE A 367 -46.29 -7.72 -20.54
CA PHE A 367 -45.67 -9.04 -20.69
C PHE A 367 -45.64 -9.44 -22.17
N MET A 368 -44.49 -9.92 -22.67
CA MET A 368 -44.43 -10.52 -24.00
C MET A 368 -45.01 -11.94 -23.97
N ALA A 369 -46.00 -12.22 -24.82
CA ALA A 369 -46.26 -13.58 -25.25
C ALA A 369 -45.17 -14.01 -26.26
N PRO A 370 -44.69 -15.26 -26.24
CA PRO A 370 -43.73 -15.74 -27.24
C PRO A 370 -44.35 -15.67 -28.65
N GLU A 371 -43.61 -15.10 -29.60
CA GLU A 371 -43.94 -14.99 -31.03
C GLU A 371 -44.48 -16.32 -31.60
N ASN A 372 -45.80 -16.45 -31.74
CA ASN A 372 -46.42 -17.45 -32.61
C ASN A 372 -46.60 -16.83 -33.98
N ARG A 373 -45.70 -17.15 -34.92
CA ARG A 373 -45.81 -16.73 -36.32
C ARG A 373 -47.02 -17.42 -36.98
N PRO A 374 -47.91 -16.67 -37.66
CA PRO A 374 -48.94 -17.29 -38.50
C PRO A 374 -48.30 -17.91 -39.74
N LEU A 375 -48.64 -19.17 -39.99
CA LEU A 375 -48.45 -19.86 -41.26
C LEU A 375 -49.35 -19.20 -42.32
N LEU A 376 -48.77 -18.57 -43.35
CA LEU A 376 -49.45 -18.38 -44.63
C LEU A 376 -48.53 -18.77 -45.80
N GLN A 377 -49.10 -19.64 -46.64
CA GLN A 377 -48.56 -20.29 -47.83
C GLN A 377 -48.26 -19.29 -48.96
N GLY A 378 -47.24 -19.60 -49.79
CA GLY A 378 -47.17 -19.11 -51.17
C GLY A 378 -45.75 -18.86 -51.71
N ASP A 379 -45.37 -19.69 -52.70
CA ASP A 379 -44.32 -19.52 -53.71
C ASP A 379 -42.83 -19.78 -53.39
N THR A 380 -42.38 -20.92 -53.93
CA THR A 380 -41.13 -21.65 -53.62
C THR A 380 -39.94 -21.34 -54.53
N HIS A 381 -39.99 -20.34 -55.43
CA HIS A 381 -38.90 -20.12 -56.39
C HIS A 381 -38.04 -18.87 -56.16
N HIS A 382 -38.59 -17.74 -55.68
CA HIS A 382 -37.79 -16.57 -55.26
C HIS A 382 -37.18 -16.73 -53.86
N ASP A 383 -37.82 -17.60 -53.07
CA ASP A 383 -37.50 -17.87 -51.68
C ASP A 383 -36.15 -18.60 -51.54
N ALA A 384 -35.74 -19.41 -52.52
CA ALA A 384 -34.48 -20.14 -52.47
C ALA A 384 -33.24 -19.24 -52.68
N ILE A 385 -33.34 -18.22 -53.55
CA ILE A 385 -32.23 -17.30 -53.85
C ILE A 385 -32.13 -16.22 -52.77
N ALA A 386 -33.26 -15.67 -52.31
CA ALA A 386 -33.31 -14.72 -51.21
C ALA A 386 -32.94 -15.37 -49.86
N LYS A 387 -33.46 -16.57 -49.54
CA LYS A 387 -33.02 -17.31 -48.32
C LYS A 387 -31.56 -17.70 -48.41
N ARG A 388 -30.99 -17.99 -49.58
CA ARG A 388 -29.56 -18.33 -49.71
C ARG A 388 -28.66 -17.08 -49.57
N ALA A 389 -29.04 -15.94 -50.13
CA ALA A 389 -28.31 -14.67 -49.97
C ALA A 389 -28.43 -14.07 -48.55
N HIS A 390 -29.62 -14.09 -47.95
CA HIS A 390 -29.84 -13.59 -46.58
C HIS A 390 -29.28 -14.54 -45.51
N ARG A 391 -29.27 -15.86 -45.77
CA ARG A 391 -28.56 -16.85 -44.95
C ARG A 391 -27.06 -16.73 -45.12
N TRP A 392 -26.53 -16.50 -46.33
CA TRP A 392 -25.10 -16.24 -46.52
C TRP A 392 -24.66 -14.92 -45.91
N GLN A 393 -25.50 -13.88 -45.92
CA GLN A 393 -25.19 -12.60 -45.29
C GLN A 393 -25.30 -12.66 -43.77
N ARG A 394 -26.28 -13.38 -43.19
CA ARG A 394 -26.31 -13.66 -41.75
C ARG A 394 -25.19 -14.60 -41.32
N ILE A 395 -24.88 -15.63 -42.10
CA ILE A 395 -23.73 -16.51 -41.83
C ILE A 395 -22.44 -15.71 -41.94
N ARG A 396 -22.30 -14.79 -42.90
CA ARG A 396 -21.12 -13.92 -43.03
C ARG A 396 -21.04 -12.89 -41.90
N GLU A 397 -22.13 -12.22 -41.53
CA GLU A 397 -22.16 -11.25 -40.42
C GLU A 397 -21.98 -11.94 -39.06
N THR A 398 -22.59 -13.11 -38.85
CA THR A 398 -22.39 -13.94 -37.65
C THR A 398 -21.00 -14.57 -37.66
N ALA A 399 -20.46 -14.99 -38.80
CA ALA A 399 -19.11 -15.51 -38.90
C ALA A 399 -18.07 -14.41 -38.78
N ILE A 400 -18.31 -13.17 -39.24
CA ILE A 400 -17.42 -12.02 -39.01
C ILE A 400 -17.52 -11.59 -37.54
N PHE A 401 -18.71 -11.61 -36.93
CA PHE A 401 -18.87 -11.31 -35.50
C PHE A 401 -18.23 -12.39 -34.62
N VAL A 402 -18.47 -13.67 -34.91
CA VAL A 402 -17.83 -14.81 -34.22
C VAL A 402 -16.34 -14.83 -34.55
N TRP A 403 -15.90 -14.52 -35.76
CA TRP A 403 -14.48 -14.40 -36.10
C TRP A 403 -13.86 -13.20 -35.41
N ALA A 404 -14.52 -12.06 -35.29
CA ALA A 404 -14.02 -10.91 -34.54
C ALA A 404 -14.00 -11.21 -33.04
N LEU A 405 -15.01 -11.89 -32.51
CA LEU A 405 -15.08 -12.33 -31.11
C LEU A 405 -14.02 -13.40 -30.82
N VAL A 406 -13.81 -14.35 -31.72
CA VAL A 406 -12.78 -15.41 -31.63
C VAL A 406 -11.41 -14.86 -31.93
N ALA A 407 -11.23 -13.89 -32.83
CA ALA A 407 -9.96 -13.23 -33.08
C ALA A 407 -9.59 -12.31 -31.92
N THR A 408 -10.57 -11.61 -31.32
CA THR A 408 -10.33 -10.81 -30.12
C THR A 408 -10.10 -11.71 -28.91
N ALA A 409 -10.88 -12.79 -28.75
CA ALA A 409 -10.64 -13.79 -27.73
C ALA A 409 -9.35 -14.58 -27.99
N ALA A 410 -8.92 -14.79 -29.22
CA ALA A 410 -7.64 -15.43 -29.56
C ALA A 410 -6.49 -14.45 -29.40
N VAL A 411 -6.66 -13.15 -29.66
CA VAL A 411 -5.66 -12.13 -29.31
C VAL A 411 -5.56 -11.99 -27.80
N ILE A 412 -6.67 -12.10 -27.07
CA ILE A 412 -6.69 -12.11 -25.60
C ILE A 412 -6.16 -13.44 -25.06
N ILE A 413 -6.49 -14.60 -25.63
CA ILE A 413 -5.96 -15.90 -25.23
C ILE A 413 -4.50 -15.98 -25.63
N ILE A 414 -4.07 -15.45 -26.77
CA ILE A 414 -2.66 -15.34 -27.15
C ILE A 414 -1.99 -14.35 -26.22
N ALA A 415 -2.59 -13.21 -25.85
CA ALA A 415 -2.02 -12.26 -24.89
C ALA A 415 -1.89 -12.86 -23.49
N VAL A 416 -2.93 -13.55 -23.02
CA VAL A 416 -3.00 -14.29 -21.75
C VAL A 416 -2.12 -15.53 -21.81
N TRP A 417 -1.95 -16.19 -22.95
CA TRP A 417 -1.08 -17.34 -23.14
C TRP A 417 0.37 -16.91 -23.36
N THR A 418 0.64 -15.74 -23.93
CA THR A 418 1.97 -15.13 -23.98
C THR A 418 2.33 -14.56 -22.62
N GLN A 419 1.36 -14.06 -21.85
CA GLN A 419 1.53 -13.64 -20.45
C GLN A 419 1.68 -14.86 -19.55
N HIS A 420 0.90 -15.92 -19.78
CA HIS A 420 0.98 -17.19 -19.05
C HIS A 420 2.26 -17.90 -19.44
N ASN A 421 2.67 -18.00 -20.70
CA ASN A 421 4.00 -18.48 -21.09
C ASN A 421 5.09 -17.56 -20.54
N GLN A 422 4.98 -16.24 -20.57
CA GLN A 422 5.95 -15.37 -19.88
C GLN A 422 5.97 -15.61 -18.35
N GLN A 423 4.91 -16.17 -17.77
CA GLN A 423 4.78 -16.56 -16.36
C GLN A 423 5.03 -18.06 -16.07
N THR A 424 4.98 -18.97 -17.06
CA THR A 424 5.00 -20.45 -16.90
C THR A 424 5.94 -21.18 -17.86
N SER A 425 6.21 -20.64 -19.06
CA SER A 425 7.47 -20.92 -19.74
C SER A 425 8.49 -19.98 -19.14
N SER A 426 9.15 -20.40 -18.07
CA SER A 426 10.31 -19.68 -17.53
C SER A 426 11.18 -19.20 -18.69
N PRO A 427 11.21 -17.89 -18.98
CA PRO A 427 12.35 -17.35 -19.67
C PRO A 427 13.44 -17.54 -18.62
N SER A 428 14.36 -18.47 -18.86
CA SER A 428 15.63 -18.50 -18.18
C SER A 428 16.37 -17.20 -18.54
N SER A 429 16.01 -16.13 -17.84
CA SER A 429 16.67 -14.84 -17.74
C SER A 429 16.04 -14.12 -16.52
N PRO A 430 16.82 -13.77 -15.49
CA PRO A 430 16.38 -13.73 -14.11
C PRO A 430 15.72 -12.39 -13.73
N ARG A 431 14.49 -12.44 -13.20
CA ARG A 431 14.07 -11.42 -12.21
C ARG A 431 14.73 -11.82 -10.91
N SER A 432 15.64 -10.97 -10.43
CA SER A 432 16.48 -11.26 -9.28
C SER A 432 15.63 -11.42 -8.00
N ASP A 433 15.71 -12.59 -7.35
CA ASP A 433 15.21 -12.83 -5.98
C ASP A 433 16.04 -12.08 -4.91
N LYS A 434 17.01 -11.26 -5.34
CA LYS A 434 17.90 -10.51 -4.47
C LYS A 434 17.10 -9.50 -3.65
N ARG A 435 17.24 -9.63 -2.32
CA ARG A 435 16.62 -8.75 -1.33
C ARG A 435 17.64 -8.31 -0.29
N ASN A 436 17.45 -7.11 0.23
CA ASN A 436 18.22 -6.59 1.36
C ASN A 436 17.31 -6.47 2.58
N LEU A 437 17.74 -6.95 3.73
CA LEU A 437 17.02 -6.79 4.99
C LEU A 437 17.94 -6.14 6.01
N VAL A 438 17.49 -5.03 6.58
CA VAL A 438 18.14 -4.38 7.71
C VAL A 438 17.25 -4.55 8.94
N PHE A 439 17.79 -5.17 9.98
CA PHE A 439 17.13 -5.25 11.27
C PHE A 439 17.84 -4.32 12.24
N MET A 440 17.11 -3.38 12.84
CA MET A 440 17.70 -2.45 13.79
C MET A 440 17.17 -2.72 15.21
N VAL A 441 18.06 -2.89 16.17
CA VAL A 441 17.71 -3.03 17.59
C VAL A 441 18.02 -1.74 18.32
N SER A 442 17.11 -1.28 19.16
CA SER A 442 17.27 -0.10 20.01
C SER A 442 17.26 -0.55 21.46
N ASP A 443 18.38 -1.09 21.95
CA ASP A 443 18.45 -1.75 23.25
C ASP A 443 17.94 -0.82 24.36
N GLY A 444 16.98 -1.26 25.17
CA GLY A 444 16.41 -0.47 26.27
C GLY A 444 15.47 0.70 25.88
N MET A 445 15.16 0.89 24.59
CA MET A 445 14.34 2.01 24.11
C MET A 445 12.82 1.76 24.21
N GLY A 446 12.21 2.25 25.30
CA GLY A 446 10.76 2.28 25.44
C GLY A 446 10.05 3.50 24.81
N PRO A 447 8.70 3.54 24.81
CA PRO A 447 7.92 4.68 24.33
C PRO A 447 8.19 6.00 25.06
N ALA A 448 8.58 5.93 26.34
CA ALA A 448 8.97 7.10 27.13
C ALA A 448 10.26 7.74 26.60
N SER A 449 11.23 6.94 26.15
CA SER A 449 12.49 7.43 25.57
C SER A 449 12.25 8.31 24.35
N LEU A 450 11.31 7.93 23.46
CA LEU A 450 10.92 8.78 22.33
C LEU A 450 10.29 10.11 22.77
N SER A 451 9.44 10.09 23.80
CA SER A 451 8.80 11.30 24.28
C SER A 451 9.81 12.28 24.89
N LEU A 452 10.80 11.75 25.62
CA LEU A 452 11.90 12.50 26.21
C LEU A 452 12.72 13.16 25.08
N THR A 453 13.14 12.36 24.10
CA THR A 453 13.98 12.81 22.99
C THR A 453 13.27 13.81 22.08
N ARG A 454 12.00 13.60 21.76
CA ARG A 454 11.22 14.51 20.89
C ARG A 454 11.17 15.92 21.47
N SER A 455 10.77 16.04 22.73
CA SER A 455 10.63 17.33 23.40
C SER A 455 11.99 17.99 23.67
N TYR A 456 13.02 17.20 24.00
CA TYR A 456 14.40 17.67 24.11
C TYR A 456 14.87 18.27 22.78
N ARG A 457 14.69 17.55 21.66
CA ARG A 457 15.05 18.00 20.31
C ARG A 457 14.31 19.29 19.93
N GLN A 458 13.00 19.34 20.20
CA GLN A 458 12.17 20.52 19.95
C GLN A 458 12.70 21.76 20.69
N LEU A 459 13.08 21.61 21.96
CA LEU A 459 13.67 22.69 22.73
C LEU A 459 15.05 23.10 22.21
N VAL A 460 15.99 22.14 22.12
CA VAL A 460 17.39 22.40 21.81
C VAL A 460 17.57 23.01 20.42
N HIS A 461 16.78 22.56 19.45
CA HIS A 461 16.84 23.07 18.08
C HIS A 461 15.81 24.16 17.78
N LYS A 462 15.01 24.59 18.77
CA LYS A 462 13.96 25.62 18.62
C LYS A 462 12.97 25.27 17.51
N LEU A 463 12.57 24.01 17.46
CA LEU A 463 11.64 23.46 16.46
C LEU A 463 10.19 23.60 16.94
N PRO A 464 9.21 23.63 16.03
CA PRO A 464 7.80 23.71 16.40
C PRO A 464 7.32 22.40 17.05
N HIS A 465 6.18 22.46 17.75
CA HIS A 465 5.61 21.34 18.51
C HIS A 465 5.20 20.13 17.65
N ASP A 466 4.97 20.34 16.35
CA ASP A 466 4.59 19.33 15.37
C ASP A 466 5.81 18.71 14.65
N ASP A 467 7.03 19.16 14.95
CA ASP A 467 8.25 18.48 14.49
C ASP A 467 8.43 17.17 15.28
N VAL A 468 8.54 16.06 14.54
CA VAL A 468 8.62 14.70 15.07
C VAL A 468 9.92 14.03 14.62
N LEU A 469 10.31 12.95 15.31
CA LEU A 469 11.46 12.13 14.95
C LEU A 469 11.21 11.38 13.62
N VAL A 470 12.27 10.87 12.98
CA VAL A 470 12.11 10.03 11.79
C VAL A 470 11.38 8.74 12.15
N LEU A 471 11.70 8.14 13.29
CA LEU A 471 11.04 6.96 13.85
C LEU A 471 9.53 7.16 14.02
N ASP A 472 9.09 8.35 14.47
CA ASP A 472 7.65 8.65 14.67
C ASP A 472 6.83 8.49 13.38
N LYS A 473 7.45 8.71 12.21
CA LYS A 473 6.81 8.58 10.90
C LYS A 473 6.69 7.13 10.44
N HIS A 474 7.41 6.21 11.10
CA HIS A 474 7.54 4.80 10.72
C HIS A 474 7.01 3.85 11.78
N LEU A 475 6.35 4.37 12.82
CA LEU A 475 5.70 3.55 13.84
C LEU A 475 4.58 2.71 13.22
N VAL A 476 4.72 1.38 13.31
CA VAL A 476 3.76 0.41 12.76
C VAL A 476 3.04 -0.41 13.82
N GLY A 477 3.56 -0.46 15.05
CA GLY A 477 3.03 -1.33 16.09
C GLY A 477 3.83 -1.30 17.39
N SER A 478 3.61 -2.33 18.20
CA SER A 478 4.35 -2.59 19.44
C SER A 478 4.72 -4.07 19.57
N SER A 479 5.77 -4.37 20.32
CA SER A 479 6.26 -5.72 20.60
C SER A 479 6.23 -6.01 22.09
N ARG A 480 5.65 -7.16 22.45
CA ARG A 480 5.74 -7.75 23.79
C ARG A 480 7.09 -8.45 23.94
N THR A 481 7.69 -8.38 25.12
CA THR A 481 9.13 -8.67 25.26
C THR A 481 9.49 -9.80 26.22
N ARG A 482 8.57 -10.31 27.05
CA ARG A 482 8.86 -11.28 28.14
C ARG A 482 9.77 -12.45 27.71
N SER A 483 10.58 -12.97 28.62
CA SER A 483 11.35 -14.20 28.38
C SER A 483 10.56 -15.45 28.80
N SER A 484 11.14 -16.63 28.65
CA SER A 484 10.51 -17.88 29.07
C SER A 484 10.54 -18.09 30.59
N ASN A 485 11.46 -17.42 31.30
CA ASN A 485 11.64 -17.57 32.76
C ASN A 485 11.38 -16.29 33.56
N SER A 486 11.00 -15.19 32.90
CA SER A 486 10.70 -13.91 33.56
C SER A 486 9.69 -13.09 32.75
N LEU A 487 8.86 -12.32 33.45
CA LEU A 487 7.97 -11.33 32.82
C LEU A 487 8.74 -10.11 32.30
N VAL A 488 9.98 -9.92 32.77
CA VAL A 488 10.92 -8.89 32.30
C VAL A 488 12.11 -9.60 31.65
N THR A 489 12.28 -9.41 30.34
CA THR A 489 13.38 -10.01 29.58
C THR A 489 14.69 -9.29 29.83
N ASP A 490 15.81 -9.97 29.58
CA ASP A 490 17.08 -9.31 29.28
C ASP A 490 17.33 -9.26 27.76
N SER A 491 18.37 -8.54 27.33
CA SER A 491 18.76 -8.41 25.92
C SER A 491 19.04 -9.77 25.28
N ALA A 492 19.63 -10.72 26.01
CA ALA A 492 19.95 -12.05 25.48
C ALA A 492 18.69 -12.84 25.09
N ALA A 493 17.70 -12.93 25.98
CA ALA A 493 16.44 -13.59 25.67
C ALA A 493 15.62 -12.83 24.62
N GLY A 494 15.65 -11.49 24.66
CA GLY A 494 14.98 -10.62 23.69
C GLY A 494 15.53 -10.80 22.27
N ALA A 495 16.85 -10.72 22.14
CA ALA A 495 17.56 -10.92 20.87
C ALA A 495 17.47 -12.36 20.37
N THR A 496 17.50 -13.37 21.24
CA THR A 496 17.23 -14.77 20.85
C THR A 496 15.82 -14.93 20.24
N ALA A 497 14.83 -14.18 20.74
CA ALA A 497 13.49 -14.19 20.15
C ALA A 497 13.47 -13.56 18.75
N PHE A 498 14.25 -12.51 18.51
CA PHE A 498 14.41 -11.91 17.18
C PHE A 498 15.20 -12.81 16.23
N SER A 499 16.26 -13.44 16.72
CA SER A 499 17.19 -14.19 15.88
C SER A 499 16.67 -15.59 15.56
N CYS A 500 16.16 -16.32 16.55
CA CYS A 500 15.65 -17.69 16.39
C CYS A 500 14.14 -17.77 16.15
N GLY A 501 13.37 -16.69 16.41
CA GLY A 501 11.90 -16.75 16.39
C GLY A 501 11.29 -17.59 17.51
N MET A 502 12.03 -17.82 18.61
CA MET A 502 11.65 -18.67 19.74
C MET A 502 11.95 -18.00 21.08
N LYS A 503 11.13 -18.26 22.10
CA LYS A 503 11.37 -17.73 23.46
C LYS A 503 12.52 -18.48 24.13
N SER A 504 13.31 -17.73 24.89
CA SER A 504 14.41 -18.26 25.69
C SER A 504 14.44 -17.66 27.10
N TYR A 505 15.32 -18.16 27.97
CA TYR A 505 15.55 -17.71 29.34
C TYR A 505 16.56 -16.55 29.39
N ASN A 506 16.43 -15.68 30.40
CA ASN A 506 17.32 -14.54 30.53
C ASN A 506 18.80 -14.97 30.61
N GLY A 507 19.66 -14.29 29.86
CA GLY A 507 21.09 -14.57 29.76
C GLY A 507 21.47 -15.60 28.69
N ALA A 508 20.52 -16.25 28.03
CA ALA A 508 20.78 -17.23 26.98
C ALA A 508 21.15 -16.56 25.63
N ILE A 509 22.25 -16.99 25.01
CA ILE A 509 22.62 -16.57 23.65
C ILE A 509 22.25 -17.70 22.69
N SER A 510 21.14 -17.57 21.97
CA SER A 510 20.66 -18.57 20.99
C SER A 510 20.55 -20.00 21.57
N MET A 511 20.24 -20.12 22.86
CA MET A 511 19.98 -21.37 23.56
C MET A 511 18.51 -21.40 23.97
N LEU A 512 17.83 -22.54 23.90
CA LEU A 512 16.44 -22.70 24.36
C LEU A 512 16.39 -23.20 25.82
N PRO A 513 15.21 -23.19 26.49
CA PRO A 513 15.06 -23.64 27.88
C PRO A 513 15.50 -25.09 28.15
N ASP A 514 15.58 -25.93 27.12
CA ASP A 514 16.12 -27.29 27.19
C ASP A 514 17.67 -27.35 27.12
N LEU A 515 18.33 -26.19 27.16
CA LEU A 515 19.77 -26.00 27.03
C LEU A 515 20.36 -26.49 25.70
N LYS A 516 19.53 -26.54 24.64
CA LYS A 516 19.98 -26.82 23.28
C LYS A 516 20.04 -25.53 22.45
N PRO A 517 20.96 -25.44 21.47
CA PRO A 517 21.03 -24.29 20.58
C PRO A 517 19.79 -24.19 19.68
N CYS A 518 19.48 -22.97 19.24
CA CYS A 518 18.60 -22.67 18.12
C CYS A 518 19.40 -21.95 17.03
N GLY A 519 19.06 -22.22 15.77
CA GLY A 519 19.64 -21.51 14.64
C GLY A 519 19.10 -20.08 14.57
N SER A 520 19.91 -19.17 14.04
CA SER A 520 19.54 -17.77 13.86
C SER A 520 19.14 -17.45 12.41
N VAL A 521 18.38 -16.36 12.23
CA VAL A 521 18.07 -15.83 10.90
C VAL A 521 19.31 -15.39 10.13
N LEU A 522 20.36 -14.91 10.81
CA LEU A 522 21.62 -14.52 10.17
C LEU A 522 22.36 -15.76 9.65
N GLU A 523 22.40 -16.84 10.43
CA GLU A 523 23.02 -18.10 10.02
C GLU A 523 22.27 -18.75 8.85
N ALA A 524 20.93 -18.71 8.90
CA ALA A 524 20.08 -19.18 7.81
C ALA A 524 20.28 -18.32 6.55
N ALA A 525 20.41 -16.99 6.70
CA ALA A 525 20.75 -16.07 5.62
C ALA A 525 22.12 -16.39 5.01
N LYS A 526 23.13 -16.64 5.85
CA LYS A 526 24.47 -17.00 5.40
C LYS A 526 24.48 -18.28 4.59
N LYS A 527 23.83 -19.34 5.09
CA LYS A 527 23.69 -20.62 4.38
C LYS A 527 22.94 -20.47 3.06
N ALA A 528 21.96 -19.57 2.99
CA ALA A 528 21.22 -19.26 1.77
C ALA A 528 22.00 -18.38 0.77
N GLY A 529 23.22 -17.94 1.12
CA GLY A 529 24.12 -17.17 0.25
C GLY A 529 24.02 -15.66 0.39
N TYR A 530 23.27 -15.13 1.37
CA TYR A 530 23.28 -13.70 1.68
C TYR A 530 24.62 -13.29 2.31
N MET A 531 25.05 -12.06 2.04
CA MET A 531 26.08 -11.42 2.86
C MET A 531 25.47 -11.00 4.20
N THR A 532 26.26 -11.07 5.26
CA THR A 532 25.76 -10.87 6.62
C THR A 532 26.62 -9.86 7.38
N GLY A 533 25.99 -9.01 8.18
CA GLY A 533 26.74 -8.01 8.96
C GLY A 533 26.13 -7.69 10.31
N LEU A 534 27.01 -7.27 11.23
CA LEU A 534 26.70 -6.80 12.57
C LEU A 534 27.35 -5.41 12.77
N VAL A 535 26.57 -4.44 13.22
CA VAL A 535 27.05 -3.09 13.53
C VAL A 535 26.48 -2.67 14.88
N VAL A 536 27.35 -2.40 15.86
CA VAL A 536 26.92 -2.08 17.23
C VAL A 536 27.76 -0.95 17.82
N THR A 537 27.26 -0.34 18.90
CA THR A 537 28.01 0.65 19.70
C THR A 537 28.61 0.08 20.98
N THR A 538 28.21 -1.13 21.38
CA THR A 538 28.80 -1.90 22.49
C THR A 538 29.90 -2.85 21.98
N ASP A 539 30.29 -3.78 22.83
CA ASP A 539 31.06 -4.96 22.44
C ASP A 539 30.33 -5.74 21.36
N ILE A 540 31.04 -6.13 20.29
CA ILE A 540 30.46 -6.99 19.25
C ILE A 540 30.00 -8.34 19.83
N THR A 541 30.59 -8.74 20.96
CA THR A 541 30.29 -9.96 21.73
C THR A 541 29.18 -9.79 22.76
N ASP A 542 28.55 -8.62 22.85
CA ASP A 542 27.41 -8.41 23.74
C ASP A 542 26.16 -9.17 23.22
N ALA A 543 25.14 -9.27 24.06
CA ALA A 543 24.09 -10.26 23.89
C ALA A 543 23.30 -10.11 22.59
N THR A 544 22.99 -8.88 22.17
CA THR A 544 22.19 -8.64 20.97
C THR A 544 22.89 -9.12 19.70
N PRO A 545 24.11 -8.66 19.35
CA PRO A 545 24.85 -9.18 18.21
C PRO A 545 25.18 -10.68 18.35
N ALA A 546 25.57 -11.13 19.55
CA ALA A 546 25.92 -12.52 19.79
C ALA A 546 24.77 -13.49 19.47
N CYS A 547 23.52 -13.12 19.77
CA CYS A 547 22.34 -13.95 19.45
C CYS A 547 22.13 -14.19 17.96
N PHE A 548 22.78 -13.44 17.07
CA PHE A 548 22.70 -13.69 15.63
C PHE A 548 23.82 -14.60 15.12
N ALA A 549 24.90 -14.82 15.87
CA ALA A 549 26.09 -15.50 15.35
C ALA A 549 26.72 -16.55 16.28
N SER A 550 26.22 -16.70 17.50
CA SER A 550 26.80 -17.56 18.53
C SER A 550 25.73 -18.33 19.32
N HIS A 551 26.17 -19.39 20.01
CA HIS A 551 25.37 -20.20 20.92
C HIS A 551 26.12 -20.47 22.22
N VAL A 552 25.74 -19.78 23.30
CA VAL A 552 26.30 -20.00 24.65
C VAL A 552 25.22 -19.92 25.72
N ARG A 553 25.42 -20.64 26.82
CA ARG A 553 24.43 -20.73 27.90
C ARG A 553 24.27 -19.44 28.69
N LEU A 554 25.30 -18.61 28.73
CA LEU A 554 25.35 -17.38 29.49
C LEU A 554 26.00 -16.29 28.66
N ARG A 555 25.34 -15.13 28.57
CA ARG A 555 25.83 -13.94 27.85
C ARG A 555 27.21 -13.46 28.32
N GLY A 556 27.60 -13.77 29.55
CA GLY A 556 28.93 -13.47 30.09
C GLY A 556 30.07 -14.28 29.46
N MET A 557 29.79 -15.27 28.62
CA MET A 557 30.83 -16.08 27.94
C MET A 557 31.37 -15.37 26.68
N GLN A 558 31.68 -14.07 26.78
CA GLN A 558 32.08 -13.24 25.64
C GLN A 558 33.35 -13.73 24.92
N ASP A 559 34.29 -14.33 25.67
CA ASP A 559 35.51 -14.91 25.08
C ASP A 559 35.22 -16.09 24.13
N GLU A 560 34.16 -16.86 24.41
CA GLU A 560 33.68 -17.97 23.57
C GLU A 560 32.85 -17.44 22.39
N ILE A 561 32.03 -16.41 22.63
CA ILE A 561 31.27 -15.70 21.59
C ILE A 561 32.24 -15.14 20.53
N ALA A 562 33.33 -14.48 20.94
CA ALA A 562 34.35 -13.94 20.04
C ALA A 562 34.92 -15.00 19.09
N LEU A 563 35.15 -16.21 19.60
CA LEU A 563 35.64 -17.34 18.80
C LEU A 563 34.58 -17.80 17.78
N GLN A 564 33.32 -17.92 18.20
CA GLN A 564 32.23 -18.34 17.32
C GLN A 564 31.98 -17.32 16.20
N GLU A 565 31.96 -16.03 16.50
CA GLU A 565 31.73 -14.94 15.54
C GLU A 565 32.77 -14.89 14.41
N ILE A 566 34.03 -15.21 14.70
CA ILE A 566 35.08 -15.26 13.65
C ILE A 566 35.01 -16.52 12.79
N GLY A 567 34.22 -17.52 13.20
CA GLY A 567 33.99 -18.77 12.48
C GLY A 567 34.50 -20.05 13.15
N GLN A 568 34.88 -20.03 14.44
CA GLN A 568 35.19 -21.26 15.19
C GLN A 568 33.93 -21.99 15.70
N GLY A 569 32.75 -21.44 15.45
CA GLY A 569 31.48 -22.03 15.85
C GLY A 569 31.13 -23.31 15.07
N PRO A 570 30.10 -24.06 15.53
CA PRO A 570 29.71 -25.34 14.93
C PRO A 570 29.28 -25.26 13.46
N LEU A 571 28.83 -24.09 13.00
CA LEU A 571 28.40 -23.84 11.63
C LEU A 571 29.49 -23.18 10.76
N GLY A 572 30.68 -22.94 11.31
CA GLY A 572 31.72 -22.14 10.67
C GLY A 572 31.39 -20.66 10.64
N ARG A 573 31.82 -19.94 9.60
CA ARG A 573 31.66 -18.49 9.50
C ARG A 573 30.23 -18.10 9.09
N SER A 574 29.49 -17.52 10.04
CA SER A 574 28.15 -17.00 9.83
C SER A 574 28.10 -15.52 9.45
N VAL A 575 29.11 -14.71 9.83
CA VAL A 575 29.16 -13.25 9.64
C VAL A 575 30.22 -12.86 8.61
N ASP A 576 29.96 -11.85 7.77
CA ASP A 576 30.93 -11.31 6.81
C ASP A 576 31.50 -9.94 7.21
N LEU A 577 30.74 -9.13 7.95
CA LEU A 577 31.14 -7.79 8.36
C LEU A 577 30.78 -7.55 9.82
N MET A 578 31.73 -7.10 10.63
CA MET A 578 31.53 -6.71 12.02
C MET A 578 32.14 -5.34 12.25
N LEU A 579 31.37 -4.38 12.78
CA LEU A 579 31.83 -3.06 13.17
C LEU A 579 31.31 -2.73 14.58
N GLY A 580 32.19 -2.54 15.55
CA GLY A 580 31.79 -2.23 16.93
C GLY A 580 32.96 -2.05 17.90
N GLY A 581 32.66 -2.20 19.19
CA GLY A 581 33.61 -2.22 20.30
C GLY A 581 34.05 -3.64 20.68
N GLY A 582 34.49 -3.83 21.92
CA GLY A 582 34.80 -5.16 22.48
C GLY A 582 36.15 -5.75 22.09
N ARG A 583 37.09 -4.93 21.61
CA ARG A 583 38.43 -5.41 21.20
C ARG A 583 39.13 -6.22 22.28
N CYS A 584 38.89 -5.94 23.56
CA CYS A 584 39.56 -6.62 24.65
C CYS A 584 39.32 -8.14 24.66
N HIS A 585 38.17 -8.62 24.16
CA HIS A 585 37.81 -10.04 24.07
C HIS A 585 38.51 -10.78 22.92
N PHE A 586 39.17 -10.03 22.03
CA PHE A 586 39.85 -10.57 20.84
C PHE A 586 41.38 -10.59 20.97
N LEU A 587 41.92 -9.93 21.99
CA LEU A 587 43.37 -9.84 22.26
C LEU A 587 43.78 -10.89 23.30
N PRO A 588 44.94 -11.54 23.15
CA PRO A 588 45.42 -12.49 24.16
C PRO A 588 45.79 -11.75 25.46
N ASN A 589 45.70 -12.43 26.60
CA ASN A 589 46.00 -11.85 27.93
C ASN A 589 47.40 -11.22 28.01
N SER A 590 48.38 -11.76 27.27
CA SER A 590 49.71 -11.17 27.11
C SER A 590 49.76 -9.79 26.43
N THR A 591 48.66 -9.29 25.86
CA THR A 591 48.55 -7.98 25.20
C THR A 591 47.84 -6.95 26.07
N SER A 592 48.41 -5.74 26.13
CA SER A 592 47.80 -4.63 26.87
C SER A 592 46.41 -4.27 26.32
N GLY A 593 45.44 -4.12 27.23
CA GLY A 593 44.04 -3.86 26.88
C GLY A 593 43.22 -5.12 26.60
N SER A 594 43.78 -6.32 26.75
CA SER A 594 43.00 -7.56 26.78
C SER A 594 42.17 -7.65 28.06
N CYS A 595 40.99 -8.26 27.94
CA CYS A 595 40.15 -8.69 29.07
C CYS A 595 40.00 -10.22 29.12
N ARG A 596 40.70 -10.96 28.23
CA ARG A 596 40.68 -12.42 28.19
C ARG A 596 41.45 -13.00 29.37
N GLY A 597 40.97 -14.13 29.89
CA GLY A 597 41.68 -14.91 30.91
C GLY A 597 42.81 -15.79 30.34
N ASP A 598 42.85 -15.98 29.03
CA ASP A 598 43.76 -16.88 28.32
C ASP A 598 44.64 -16.13 27.28
N ASP A 599 45.65 -16.81 26.74
CA ASP A 599 46.57 -16.25 25.74
C ASP A 599 46.11 -16.48 24.28
N VAL A 600 44.79 -16.63 24.06
CA VAL A 600 44.26 -16.86 22.71
C VAL A 600 44.19 -15.54 21.93
N ASP A 601 44.94 -15.47 20.81
CA ASP A 601 44.92 -14.34 19.87
C ASP A 601 43.81 -14.54 18.82
N VAL A 602 42.59 -14.12 19.16
CA VAL A 602 41.41 -14.27 18.30
C VAL A 602 41.55 -13.46 17.01
N VAL A 603 42.13 -12.26 17.07
CA VAL A 603 42.44 -11.46 15.86
C VAL A 603 43.37 -12.25 14.93
N GLY A 604 44.44 -12.81 15.48
CA GLY A 604 45.37 -13.65 14.73
C GLY A 604 44.70 -14.89 14.11
N LEU A 605 43.80 -15.55 14.85
CA LEU A 605 43.00 -16.67 14.35
C LEU A 605 42.06 -16.23 13.21
N ALA A 606 41.36 -15.11 13.39
CA ALA A 606 40.46 -14.55 12.38
C ALA A 606 41.22 -14.27 11.08
N GLN A 607 42.40 -13.65 11.15
CA GLN A 607 43.21 -13.35 9.97
C GLN A 607 43.79 -14.60 9.30
N LYS A 608 44.38 -15.51 10.08
CA LYS A 608 45.15 -16.66 9.56
C LYS A 608 44.26 -17.81 9.10
N GLU A 609 43.20 -18.12 9.84
CA GLU A 609 42.35 -19.29 9.59
C GLU A 609 41.09 -18.94 8.81
N HIS A 610 40.52 -17.75 9.05
CA HIS A 610 39.22 -17.35 8.49
C HIS A 610 39.31 -16.19 7.48
N GLY A 611 40.51 -15.65 7.25
CA GLY A 611 40.81 -14.67 6.21
C GLY A 611 40.27 -13.25 6.45
N TRP A 612 39.98 -12.89 7.70
CA TRP A 612 39.45 -11.58 8.06
C TRP A 612 40.44 -10.44 7.78
N THR A 613 39.92 -9.34 7.24
CA THR A 613 40.58 -8.03 7.27
C THR A 613 40.30 -7.42 8.64
N TYR A 614 41.32 -6.95 9.35
CA TYR A 614 41.17 -6.36 10.68
C TYR A 614 41.54 -4.88 10.70
N ILE A 615 40.68 -4.06 11.28
CA ILE A 615 40.91 -2.63 11.58
C ILE A 615 40.50 -2.35 13.02
N SER A 616 41.15 -1.38 13.66
CA SER A 616 40.95 -1.16 15.11
C SER A 616 40.97 0.30 15.55
N ASP A 617 41.06 1.23 14.62
CA ASP A 617 41.14 2.66 14.91
C ASP A 617 40.40 3.49 13.86
N ARG A 618 40.25 4.80 14.15
CA ARG A 618 39.60 5.76 13.25
C ARG A 618 40.26 5.80 11.87
N HIS A 619 41.60 5.78 11.82
CA HIS A 619 42.34 5.82 10.56
C HIS A 619 42.03 4.59 9.69
N GLY A 620 41.97 3.40 10.29
CA GLY A 620 41.54 2.17 9.64
C GLY A 620 40.10 2.26 9.14
N PHE A 621 39.19 2.83 9.93
CA PHE A 621 37.81 3.07 9.51
C PHE A 621 37.72 4.01 8.29
N ASP A 622 38.41 5.15 8.34
CA ASP A 622 38.40 6.13 7.25
C ASP A 622 39.04 5.55 5.97
N SER A 623 39.94 4.57 6.10
CA SER A 623 40.55 3.87 4.96
C SER A 623 39.60 2.92 4.21
N LEU A 624 38.39 2.68 4.73
CA LEU A 624 37.36 1.89 4.05
C LEU A 624 36.75 2.61 2.84
N GLU A 625 36.98 3.91 2.68
CA GLU A 625 36.57 4.65 1.49
C GLU A 625 37.65 4.60 0.39
N PRO A 626 37.30 4.30 -0.88
CA PRO A 626 35.96 4.01 -1.38
C PRO A 626 35.50 2.57 -1.05
N VAL A 627 34.26 2.43 -0.56
CA VAL A 627 33.69 1.18 -0.02
C VAL A 627 33.72 -0.02 -0.98
N GLU A 628 33.75 0.21 -2.29
CA GLU A 628 33.76 -0.86 -3.30
C GLU A 628 35.08 -1.65 -3.34
N LYS A 629 36.14 -1.13 -2.72
CA LYS A 629 37.46 -1.80 -2.66
C LYS A 629 37.69 -2.61 -1.40
N VAL A 630 36.73 -2.57 -0.46
CA VAL A 630 36.87 -3.24 0.84
C VAL A 630 36.84 -4.76 0.64
N LYS A 631 37.80 -5.44 1.27
CA LYS A 631 37.90 -6.91 1.25
C LYS A 631 37.14 -7.52 2.42
N LEU A 632 36.11 -8.31 2.11
CA LEU A 632 35.39 -9.14 3.09
C LEU A 632 36.05 -10.52 3.26
N PRO A 633 35.95 -11.14 4.46
CA PRO A 633 35.23 -10.63 5.63
C PRO A 633 36.02 -9.53 6.38
N LEU A 634 35.31 -8.59 7.03
CA LEU A 634 35.88 -7.40 7.68
C LEU A 634 35.52 -7.34 9.17
N LEU A 635 36.53 -7.28 10.04
CA LEU A 635 36.42 -7.14 11.49
C LEU A 635 36.95 -5.76 11.91
N GLY A 636 36.06 -4.87 12.31
CA GLY A 636 36.38 -3.53 12.82
C GLY A 636 36.06 -3.40 14.30
N LEU A 637 37.09 -3.33 15.15
CA LEU A 637 36.97 -3.22 16.61
C LEU A 637 37.60 -1.92 17.12
N PHE A 638 36.79 -0.85 17.18
CA PHE A 638 37.27 0.53 17.35
C PHE A 638 37.45 0.95 18.81
N ALA A 639 36.75 0.30 19.73
CA ALA A 639 36.86 0.54 21.18
C ALA A 639 37.32 -0.72 21.92
N SER A 640 37.95 -0.53 23.08
CA SER A 640 38.42 -1.64 23.92
C SER A 640 37.25 -2.46 24.45
N THR A 641 36.23 -1.75 24.93
CA THR A 641 34.90 -2.24 25.29
C THR A 641 33.90 -1.44 24.44
N ASP A 642 32.80 -0.98 25.04
CA ASP A 642 31.85 -0.06 24.42
C ASP A 642 32.48 1.20 23.81
N VAL A 643 31.88 1.66 22.71
CA VAL A 643 32.07 3.03 22.22
C VAL A 643 31.48 4.00 23.26
N PRO A 644 32.15 5.12 23.60
CA PRO A 644 31.60 6.09 24.54
C PRO A 644 30.21 6.58 24.12
N PHE A 645 29.39 6.98 25.09
CA PHE A 645 28.08 7.59 24.79
C PHE A 645 28.21 8.71 23.76
N GLU A 646 27.22 8.85 22.87
CA GLU A 646 27.22 9.78 21.74
C GLU A 646 27.59 11.21 22.18
N MET A 647 27.12 11.63 23.35
CA MET A 647 27.43 12.95 23.90
C MET A 647 28.92 13.18 24.18
N ASP A 648 29.63 12.12 24.57
CA ASP A 648 31.07 12.13 24.79
C ASP A 648 31.84 11.83 23.50
N ARG A 649 31.37 10.85 22.73
CA ARG A 649 31.94 10.44 21.43
C ARG A 649 31.98 11.59 20.43
N GLN A 650 31.02 12.52 20.46
CA GLN A 650 31.04 13.73 19.63
C GLN A 650 32.27 14.61 19.83
N ARG A 651 32.96 14.51 20.97
CA ARG A 651 34.26 15.17 21.21
C ARG A 651 35.47 14.32 20.83
N MET A 652 35.23 13.08 20.40
CA MET A 652 36.22 12.06 20.07
C MET A 652 35.98 11.52 18.65
N ASN A 653 35.48 12.34 17.72
CA ASN A 653 35.20 11.92 16.35
C ASN A 653 36.46 11.44 15.60
N ASP A 654 37.64 11.93 16.01
CA ASP A 654 38.95 11.52 15.52
C ASP A 654 39.44 10.18 16.11
N VAL A 655 38.71 9.63 17.08
CA VAL A 655 39.02 8.35 17.75
C VAL A 655 37.99 7.28 17.42
N TYR A 656 36.70 7.62 17.45
CA TYR A 656 35.60 6.67 17.30
C TYR A 656 34.63 7.07 16.19
N PRO A 657 34.26 6.14 15.28
CA PRO A 657 33.15 6.36 14.36
C PRO A 657 31.82 6.34 15.12
N SER A 658 30.85 7.13 14.64
CA SER A 658 29.46 7.10 15.11
C SER A 658 28.70 5.88 14.57
N LEU A 659 27.56 5.54 15.19
CA LEU A 659 26.68 4.47 14.70
C LEU A 659 26.23 4.72 13.25
N SER A 660 25.85 5.97 12.93
CA SER A 660 25.44 6.35 11.58
C SER A 660 26.58 6.25 10.56
N GLU A 661 27.82 6.61 10.95
CA GLU A 661 29.00 6.38 10.10
C GLU A 661 29.21 4.88 9.84
N MET A 662 29.21 4.05 10.88
CA MET A 662 29.42 2.61 10.74
C MET A 662 28.32 1.94 9.91
N ALA A 663 27.05 2.28 10.16
CA ALA A 663 25.90 1.76 9.44
C ALA A 663 25.96 2.11 7.94
N ARG A 664 26.23 3.38 7.61
CA ARG A 664 26.35 3.84 6.23
C ARG A 664 27.49 3.12 5.49
N THR A 665 28.64 3.00 6.15
CA THR A 665 29.81 2.30 5.58
C THR A 665 29.49 0.81 5.36
N ALA A 666 28.85 0.14 6.33
CA ALA A 666 28.44 -1.26 6.21
C ALA A 666 27.45 -1.49 5.05
N LEU A 667 26.42 -0.64 4.93
CA LEU A 667 25.45 -0.70 3.83
C LEU A 667 26.13 -0.55 2.47
N GLY A 668 27.06 0.40 2.34
CA GLY A 668 27.83 0.62 1.12
C GLY A 668 28.71 -0.59 0.75
N ILE A 669 29.44 -1.15 1.72
CA ILE A 669 30.29 -2.33 1.52
C ILE A 669 29.44 -3.54 1.10
N LEU A 670 28.33 -3.81 1.79
CA LEU A 670 27.47 -4.97 1.53
C LEU A 670 26.74 -4.86 0.18
N GLU A 671 26.28 -3.67 -0.22
CA GLU A 671 25.68 -3.45 -1.54
C GLU A 671 26.71 -3.64 -2.65
N ALA A 672 27.93 -3.12 -2.47
CA ALA A 672 29.02 -3.31 -3.42
C ALA A 672 29.43 -4.79 -3.53
N ALA A 673 29.57 -5.47 -2.40
CA ALA A 673 29.94 -6.89 -2.34
C ALA A 673 28.89 -7.80 -2.98
N THR A 674 27.61 -7.42 -2.90
CA THR A 674 26.50 -8.19 -3.46
C THR A 674 26.09 -7.74 -4.86
N ALA A 675 26.75 -6.74 -5.45
CA ALA A 675 26.35 -6.15 -6.73
C ALA A 675 26.20 -7.18 -7.87
N ASN A 676 27.04 -8.22 -7.87
CA ASN A 676 27.03 -9.32 -8.85
C ASN A 676 26.55 -10.66 -8.26
N SER A 677 25.90 -10.63 -7.10
CA SER A 677 25.35 -11.82 -6.42
C SER A 677 23.86 -11.98 -6.71
N ASP A 678 23.38 -13.22 -6.70
CA ASP A 678 21.95 -13.55 -6.76
C ASP A 678 21.23 -13.27 -5.43
N LYS A 679 21.99 -13.06 -4.35
CA LYS A 679 21.51 -12.75 -2.99
C LYS A 679 22.05 -11.40 -2.51
N GLY A 680 21.22 -10.69 -1.76
CA GLY A 680 21.57 -9.39 -1.18
C GLY A 680 22.25 -9.60 0.16
N PHE A 681 21.86 -8.81 1.15
CA PHE A 681 22.42 -8.93 2.49
C PHE A 681 21.37 -8.91 3.61
N PHE A 682 21.76 -9.47 4.76
CA PHE A 682 21.13 -9.26 6.05
C PHE A 682 22.08 -8.48 6.95
N LEU A 683 21.63 -7.34 7.47
CA LEU A 683 22.42 -6.48 8.35
C LEU A 683 21.66 -6.22 9.65
N MET A 684 22.27 -6.57 10.78
CA MET A 684 21.78 -6.17 12.09
C MET A 684 22.55 -4.94 12.58
N ILE A 685 21.82 -3.90 13.00
CA ILE A 685 22.37 -2.65 13.53
C ILE A 685 21.81 -2.41 14.92
N GLU A 686 22.64 -2.09 15.90
CA GLU A 686 22.19 -1.84 17.26
C GLU A 686 22.55 -0.43 17.75
N GLY A 687 21.55 0.29 18.24
CA GLY A 687 21.72 1.44 19.13
C GLY A 687 21.89 0.97 20.57
N SER A 688 23.04 0.40 20.88
CA SER A 688 23.27 -0.44 22.06
C SER A 688 23.29 0.36 23.37
N ARG A 689 23.76 1.60 23.33
CA ARG A 689 24.02 2.38 24.55
C ARG A 689 22.77 3.09 25.11
N ILE A 690 21.61 3.00 24.46
CA ILE A 690 20.35 3.54 25.00
C ILE A 690 20.00 2.83 26.33
N ASP A 691 20.18 1.53 26.38
CA ASP A 691 20.00 0.68 27.57
C ASP A 691 20.93 1.06 28.71
N HIS A 692 22.23 1.17 28.44
CA HIS A 692 23.22 1.54 29.46
C HIS A 692 22.92 2.91 30.08
N ALA A 693 22.47 3.89 29.27
CA ALA A 693 22.03 5.18 29.79
C ALA A 693 20.78 5.05 30.67
N GLY A 694 19.86 4.13 30.33
CA GLY A 694 18.72 3.76 31.16
C GLY A 694 19.14 3.09 32.47
N HIS A 695 20.05 2.13 32.46
CA HIS A 695 20.60 1.50 33.66
C HIS A 695 21.26 2.51 34.60
N PHE A 696 21.96 3.50 34.04
CA PHE A 696 22.57 4.58 34.81
C PHE A 696 21.56 5.64 35.26
N ASN A 697 20.32 5.61 34.76
CA ASN A 697 19.33 6.67 34.92
C ASN A 697 19.84 8.04 34.46
N ASP A 698 20.67 8.07 33.40
CA ASP A 698 21.26 9.28 32.82
C ASP A 698 20.43 9.78 31.63
N PRO A 699 19.48 10.71 31.85
CA PRO A 699 18.64 11.22 30.77
C PRO A 699 19.42 12.07 29.75
N ALA A 700 20.56 12.66 30.11
CA ALA A 700 21.34 13.48 29.18
C ALA A 700 22.10 12.62 28.16
N ALA A 701 22.65 11.48 28.60
CA ALA A 701 23.21 10.48 27.69
C ALA A 701 22.09 9.85 26.84
N GLN A 702 20.99 9.41 27.48
CA GLN A 702 19.93 8.65 26.80
C GLN A 702 19.33 9.41 25.61
N VAL A 703 18.95 10.69 25.78
CA VAL A 703 18.34 11.45 24.67
C VAL A 703 19.26 11.59 23.46
N ARG A 704 20.58 11.63 23.67
CA ARG A 704 21.57 11.79 22.60
C ARG A 704 21.83 10.46 21.89
N GLU A 705 21.80 9.34 22.60
CA GLU A 705 21.78 8.00 22.01
C GLU A 705 20.57 7.80 21.09
N VAL A 706 19.37 8.13 21.57
CA VAL A 706 18.14 8.02 20.75
C VAL A 706 18.18 8.94 19.53
N LEU A 707 18.77 10.13 19.62
CA LEU A 707 18.95 11.02 18.46
C LEU A 707 19.89 10.42 17.41
N GLU A 708 21.01 9.81 17.82
CA GLU A 708 21.92 9.16 16.88
C GLU A 708 21.30 7.90 16.27
N TYR A 709 20.49 7.15 17.04
CA TYR A 709 19.71 6.04 16.52
C TYR A 709 18.64 6.49 15.50
N ASP A 710 17.88 7.56 15.79
CA ASP A 710 16.90 8.14 14.85
C ASP A 710 17.54 8.62 13.54
N LYS A 711 18.71 9.27 13.65
CA LYS A 711 19.52 9.67 12.50
C LYS A 711 19.99 8.46 11.68
N THR A 712 20.43 7.40 12.35
CA THR A 712 20.86 6.15 11.71
C THR A 712 19.70 5.49 10.97
N TYR A 713 18.52 5.39 11.60
CA TYR A 713 17.31 4.85 10.97
C TYR A 713 16.96 5.63 9.69
N GLY A 714 16.98 6.97 9.75
CA GLY A 714 16.74 7.80 8.58
C GLY A 714 17.74 7.59 7.45
N GLN A 715 19.02 7.33 7.75
CA GLN A 715 20.03 7.01 6.74
C GLN A 715 19.83 5.63 6.12
N VAL A 716 19.50 4.61 6.93
CA VAL A 716 19.18 3.26 6.45
C VAL A 716 17.98 3.31 5.50
N GLN A 717 16.93 4.04 5.88
CA GLN A 717 15.76 4.19 5.05
C GLN A 717 16.09 4.91 3.73
N ALA A 718 16.80 6.04 3.79
CA ALA A 718 17.21 6.77 2.60
C ALA A 718 18.10 5.92 1.67
N PHE A 719 18.92 5.03 2.22
CA PHE A 719 19.72 4.08 1.46
C PHE A 719 18.83 3.04 0.76
N LEU A 720 17.87 2.45 1.45
CA LEU A 720 16.96 1.46 0.88
C LEU A 720 16.06 2.06 -0.21
N ASP A 721 15.59 3.29 -0.04
CA ASP A 721 14.79 4.02 -1.03
C ASP A 721 15.58 4.30 -2.33
N GLN A 722 16.91 4.41 -2.23
CA GLN A 722 17.82 4.64 -3.37
C GLN A 722 18.38 3.34 -3.97
N SER A 723 18.27 2.21 -3.26
CA SER A 723 18.80 0.94 -3.74
C SER A 723 17.99 0.40 -4.92
N LYS A 724 18.68 -0.21 -5.89
CA LYS A 724 18.03 -0.95 -6.98
C LYS A 724 17.53 -2.33 -6.52
N THR A 725 18.07 -2.81 -5.40
CA THR A 725 17.71 -4.08 -4.79
C THR A 725 16.55 -3.84 -3.84
N LYS A 726 15.48 -4.63 -3.95
CA LYS A 726 14.33 -4.53 -3.03
C LYS A 726 14.81 -4.75 -1.60
N GLY A 727 14.49 -3.86 -0.68
CA GLY A 727 14.80 -4.07 0.72
C GLY A 727 13.85 -3.39 1.69
N VAL A 728 13.87 -3.88 2.93
CA VAL A 728 13.07 -3.36 4.03
C VAL A 728 13.96 -3.15 5.25
N VAL A 729 13.59 -2.17 6.07
CA VAL A 729 14.11 -2.01 7.42
C VAL A 729 12.98 -2.27 8.41
N VAL A 730 13.26 -3.11 9.42
CA VAL A 730 12.41 -3.26 10.60
C VAL A 730 13.26 -2.94 11.82
N ALA A 731 12.70 -2.12 12.72
CA ALA A 731 13.35 -1.72 13.95
C ALA A 731 12.44 -1.95 15.14
N THR A 732 13.01 -2.42 16.25
CA THR A 732 12.31 -2.55 17.53
C THR A 732 13.32 -2.48 18.66
N SER A 733 12.83 -2.43 19.90
CA SER A 733 13.65 -2.69 21.07
C SER A 733 13.44 -4.13 21.56
N ASP A 734 14.39 -4.65 22.31
CA ASP A 734 14.33 -5.89 23.09
C ASP A 734 13.59 -5.70 24.42
N HIS A 735 13.69 -4.54 25.06
CA HIS A 735 12.97 -4.15 26.29
C HIS A 735 13.00 -2.63 26.54
N GLU A 736 12.26 -2.16 27.55
CA GLU A 736 12.47 -0.81 28.09
C GLU A 736 13.41 -0.88 29.30
N THR A 737 14.21 0.17 29.52
CA THR A 737 15.17 0.21 30.63
C THR A 737 15.03 1.46 31.50
N GLY A 738 15.10 1.24 32.83
CA GLY A 738 15.05 2.27 33.87
C GLY A 738 13.62 2.60 34.35
N GLY A 739 12.59 2.19 33.60
CA GLY A 739 11.20 2.57 33.87
C GLY A 739 11.05 4.08 33.86
N LEU A 740 11.49 4.68 32.76
CA LEU A 740 11.57 6.11 32.52
C LEU A 740 10.19 6.77 32.54
N SER A 741 10.11 7.91 33.21
CA SER A 741 8.93 8.77 33.25
C SER A 741 9.33 10.23 33.07
N LEU A 742 8.61 10.95 32.20
CA LEU A 742 8.79 12.40 32.01
C LEU A 742 8.00 13.19 33.07
N ALA A 743 8.14 12.76 34.31
CA ALA A 743 7.56 13.37 35.48
C ALA A 743 8.31 12.84 36.70
N LEU A 744 8.57 13.72 37.66
CA LEU A 744 9.11 13.34 38.95
C LEU A 744 8.37 14.12 40.04
N GLN A 745 8.01 13.42 41.11
CA GLN A 745 7.38 14.02 42.27
C GLN A 745 8.26 13.79 43.50
N GLU A 746 8.67 14.87 44.15
CA GLU A 746 9.38 14.81 45.43
C GLU A 746 8.45 14.34 46.56
N VAL A 747 8.99 13.57 47.49
CA VAL A 747 8.25 13.03 48.63
C VAL A 747 7.70 14.18 49.48
N GLY A 748 6.38 14.20 49.70
CA GLY A 748 5.70 15.23 50.50
C GLY A 748 5.26 16.48 49.72
N HIS A 749 5.54 16.55 48.42
CA HIS A 749 5.10 17.65 47.54
C HIS A 749 3.82 17.27 46.77
N LEU A 750 3.03 18.27 46.36
CA LEU A 750 1.90 18.05 45.45
C LEU A 750 2.41 17.70 44.04
N PRO A 751 1.64 16.97 43.21
CA PRO A 751 2.02 16.68 41.82
C PRO A 751 2.27 17.97 41.03
N VAL A 752 3.44 18.07 40.40
CA VAL A 752 3.80 19.17 39.51
C VAL A 752 3.94 18.61 38.09
N TYR A 753 3.22 19.21 37.13
CA TYR A 753 3.19 18.77 35.73
C TYR A 753 4.23 19.50 34.89
N ASN A 754 5.49 19.32 35.25
CA ASN A 754 6.61 19.94 34.56
C ASN A 754 7.78 18.97 34.39
N TRP A 755 8.54 19.17 33.32
CA TRP A 755 9.90 18.69 33.20
C TRP A 755 10.71 19.66 32.35
N PHE A 756 12.03 19.62 32.50
CA PHE A 756 12.91 20.71 32.09
C PHE A 756 14.02 20.23 31.13
N PRO A 757 13.74 20.16 29.81
CA PRO A 757 14.73 19.66 28.85
C PRO A 757 16.00 20.54 28.76
N HIS A 758 15.96 21.80 29.18
CA HIS A 758 17.13 22.69 29.19
C HIS A 758 18.22 22.21 30.16
N VAL A 759 17.84 21.48 31.22
CA VAL A 759 18.79 20.90 32.16
C VAL A 759 19.66 19.87 31.45
N LEU A 760 19.06 19.03 30.61
CA LEU A 760 19.80 18.05 29.80
C LEU A 760 20.63 18.74 28.71
N ALA A 761 20.14 19.86 28.17
CA ALA A 761 20.85 20.62 27.14
C ALA A 761 22.13 21.27 27.68
N ASN A 762 22.17 21.62 28.97
CA ASN A 762 23.33 22.21 29.62
C ASN A 762 24.43 21.17 29.93
N ALA A 763 24.07 19.88 30.04
CA ALA A 763 25.03 18.82 30.26
C ALA A 763 25.91 18.61 29.03
N SER A 764 27.22 18.68 29.25
CA SER A 764 28.23 18.45 28.24
C SER A 764 28.75 17.02 28.28
N ARG A 765 28.95 16.39 29.45
CA ARG A 765 29.53 15.05 29.64
C ARG A 765 28.54 14.08 30.31
N SER A 766 28.62 12.78 29.99
CA SER A 766 27.77 11.76 30.63
C SER A 766 28.17 11.49 32.07
N SER A 767 27.28 10.89 32.85
CA SER A 767 27.57 10.46 34.22
C SER A 767 28.70 9.43 34.27
N GLU A 768 28.78 8.53 33.29
CA GLU A 768 29.86 7.52 33.16
C GLU A 768 31.22 8.18 32.94
N ASN A 769 31.32 9.14 32.01
CA ASN A 769 32.57 9.85 31.73
C ASN A 769 33.07 10.62 32.96
N LEU A 770 32.17 11.34 33.64
CA LEU A 770 32.47 12.10 34.84
C LEU A 770 32.87 11.21 36.02
N ALA A 771 32.20 10.07 36.19
CA ALA A 771 32.55 9.07 37.20
C ALA A 771 33.94 8.47 36.95
N ALA A 772 34.28 8.19 35.68
CA ALA A 772 35.61 7.71 35.32
C ALA A 772 36.70 8.76 35.61
N GLU A 773 36.43 10.04 35.34
CA GLU A 773 37.34 11.15 35.64
C GLU A 773 37.57 11.30 37.15
N LEU A 774 36.51 11.19 37.97
CA LEU A 774 36.63 11.17 39.44
C LEU A 774 37.52 10.02 39.92
N LYS A 775 37.26 8.79 39.44
CA LYS A 775 38.05 7.60 39.82
C LYS A 775 39.51 7.74 39.41
N SER A 776 39.77 8.32 38.23
CA SER A 776 41.13 8.60 37.75
C SER A 776 41.85 9.63 38.63
N HIS A 777 41.17 10.72 38.97
CA HIS A 777 41.71 11.76 39.87
C HIS A 777 42.07 11.19 41.25
N LEU A 778 41.17 10.40 41.86
CA LEU A 778 41.43 9.74 43.15
C LEU A 778 42.62 8.78 43.08
N SER A 779 42.73 7.98 42.01
CA SER A 779 43.84 7.05 41.79
C SER A 779 45.18 7.79 41.67
N SER A 780 45.20 8.91 40.92
CA SER A 780 46.41 9.74 40.78
C SER A 780 46.79 10.44 42.10
N SER A 781 45.80 10.91 42.85
CA SER A 781 45.99 11.63 44.12
C SER A 781 46.53 10.72 45.23
N GLN A 782 46.18 9.42 45.23
CA GLN A 782 46.76 8.44 46.15
C GLN A 782 48.26 8.19 45.90
N THR A 783 48.74 8.42 44.68
CA THR A 783 50.17 8.27 44.33
C THR A 783 51.00 9.53 44.60
N ALA A 784 50.34 10.69 44.76
CA ALA A 784 50.98 11.94 45.17
C ALA A 784 51.15 11.98 46.70
N SER A 785 52.27 12.51 47.18
CA SER A 785 52.72 12.45 48.58
C SER A 785 51.98 13.37 49.57
N GLY A 786 50.69 13.64 49.35
CA GLY A 786 49.83 14.39 50.27
C GLY A 786 48.36 13.99 50.13
N ALA A 787 47.73 13.60 51.24
CA ALA A 787 46.30 13.30 51.25
C ALA A 787 45.51 14.58 50.95
N GLN A 788 44.76 14.59 49.83
CA GLN A 788 43.81 15.66 49.52
C GLN A 788 42.76 15.73 50.65
N SER A 789 42.47 16.94 51.15
CA SER A 789 41.42 17.09 52.16
C SER A 789 40.04 16.87 51.54
N ARG A 790 39.06 16.47 52.34
CA ARG A 790 37.69 16.24 51.88
C ARG A 790 37.07 17.49 51.25
N ASP A 791 37.35 18.66 51.81
CA ASP A 791 36.82 19.94 51.29
C ASP A 791 37.50 20.36 49.98
N ASP A 792 38.79 20.05 49.82
CA ASP A 792 39.49 20.24 48.55
C ASP A 792 38.95 19.31 47.46
N LEU A 793 38.61 18.06 47.81
CA LEU A 793 37.99 17.11 46.88
C LEU A 793 36.60 17.57 46.46
N LYS A 794 35.76 18.03 47.40
CA LYS A 794 34.44 18.58 47.09
C LYS A 794 34.51 19.80 46.17
N SER A 795 35.46 20.71 46.42
CA SER A 795 35.69 21.87 45.55
C SER A 795 36.13 21.44 44.15
N TRP A 796 37.05 20.46 44.07
CA TRP A 796 37.48 19.90 42.79
C TRP A 796 36.33 19.23 42.03
N ILE A 797 35.51 18.41 42.70
CA ILE A 797 34.31 17.78 42.11
C ILE A 797 33.39 18.84 41.52
N ASN A 798 33.08 19.89 42.29
CA ASN A 798 32.20 20.95 41.83
C ASN A 798 32.76 21.69 40.61
N ASP A 799 34.02 22.13 40.72
CA ASP A 799 34.63 23.03 39.74
C ASP A 799 35.09 22.31 38.47
N GLN A 800 35.43 21.02 38.56
CA GLN A 800 35.96 20.23 37.43
C GLN A 800 34.93 19.26 36.84
N LEU A 801 33.96 18.77 37.62
CA LEU A 801 32.99 17.78 37.14
C LEU A 801 31.59 18.37 37.02
N ILE A 802 31.03 18.93 38.09
CA ILE A 802 29.60 19.27 38.15
C ILE A 802 29.28 20.50 37.28
N VAL A 803 29.97 21.62 37.51
CA VAL A 803 29.72 22.87 36.78
C VAL A 803 30.03 22.72 35.28
N PRO A 804 31.25 22.31 34.86
CA PRO A 804 31.56 22.20 33.43
C PRO A 804 30.97 20.94 32.75
N GLY A 805 30.76 19.85 33.50
CA GLY A 805 30.26 18.58 32.96
C GLY A 805 28.75 18.49 32.90
N LEU A 806 28.07 18.66 34.04
CA LEU A 806 26.59 18.57 34.11
C LEU A 806 25.90 19.90 33.83
N GLY A 807 26.63 21.03 33.87
CA GLY A 807 26.02 22.36 33.73
C GLY A 807 25.20 22.78 34.95
N ILE A 808 25.48 22.18 36.12
CA ILE A 808 24.79 22.43 37.38
C ILE A 808 25.62 23.43 38.19
N ALA A 809 25.07 24.63 38.45
CA ALA A 809 25.74 25.69 39.19
C ALA A 809 25.37 25.73 40.69
N ASP A 810 24.39 24.93 41.10
CA ASP A 810 23.78 24.93 42.43
C ASP A 810 23.86 23.56 43.11
N ALA A 811 24.98 22.85 42.92
CA ALA A 811 25.23 21.59 43.61
C ALA A 811 25.21 21.81 45.13
N THR A 812 24.44 20.99 45.84
CA THR A 812 24.32 21.07 47.30
C THR A 812 25.54 20.45 47.98
N ASP A 813 25.81 20.88 49.21
CA ASP A 813 26.89 20.29 50.01
C ASP A 813 26.70 18.78 50.23
N ALA A 814 25.45 18.32 50.30
CA ALA A 814 25.09 16.92 50.44
C ALA A 814 25.42 16.11 49.17
N GLU A 815 25.08 16.64 47.98
CA GLU A 815 25.42 16.01 46.70
C GLU A 815 26.95 15.89 46.54
N LEU A 816 27.70 16.96 46.83
CA LEU A 816 29.16 16.97 46.74
C LEU A 816 29.80 16.04 47.79
N SER A 817 29.25 16.02 49.00
CA SER A 817 29.67 15.11 50.06
C SER A 817 29.48 13.65 49.66
N LEU A 818 28.33 13.30 49.09
CA LEU A 818 28.04 11.94 48.66
C LEU A 818 29.02 11.46 47.57
N LEU A 819 29.36 12.31 46.61
CA LEU A 819 30.36 11.99 45.58
C LEU A 819 31.77 11.82 46.16
N ALA A 820 32.13 12.61 47.17
CA ALA A 820 33.42 12.51 47.84
C ALA A 820 33.52 11.27 48.73
N ASP A 821 32.43 10.90 49.40
CA ASP A 821 32.38 9.80 50.37
C ASP A 821 32.14 8.43 49.70
N GLU A 822 31.40 8.39 48.59
CA GLU A 822 31.04 7.17 47.85
C GLU A 822 31.38 7.27 46.34
N PRO A 823 32.66 7.35 45.96
CA PRO A 823 33.08 7.51 44.56
C PRO A 823 32.68 6.33 43.65
N ASP A 824 32.43 5.14 44.20
CA ASP A 824 31.99 3.98 43.43
C ASP A 824 30.55 4.13 42.91
N SER A 825 29.71 4.85 43.67
CA SER A 825 28.31 5.17 43.33
C SER A 825 28.17 6.42 42.45
N SER A 826 29.29 7.05 42.07
CA SER A 826 29.30 8.37 41.40
C SER A 826 28.46 8.43 40.12
N THR A 827 28.46 7.39 39.28
CA THR A 827 27.63 7.34 38.07
C THR A 827 26.14 7.56 38.39
N ALA A 828 25.61 6.81 39.36
CA ALA A 828 24.20 6.92 39.74
C ALA A 828 23.89 8.25 40.44
N VAL A 829 24.82 8.75 41.26
CA VAL A 829 24.65 10.04 41.95
C VAL A 829 24.62 11.21 40.95
N LEU A 830 25.56 11.25 40.01
CA LEU A 830 25.61 12.27 38.96
C LEU A 830 24.35 12.25 38.09
N ALA A 831 23.89 11.05 37.72
CA ALA A 831 22.66 10.84 36.96
C ALA A 831 21.40 11.25 37.75
N ALA A 832 21.37 11.04 39.07
CA ALA A 832 20.31 11.50 39.94
C ALA A 832 20.29 13.05 40.05
N MET A 833 21.45 13.69 40.16
CA MET A 833 21.56 15.16 40.24
C MET A 833 20.92 15.84 39.03
N ILE A 834 21.15 15.28 37.83
CA ILE A 834 20.56 15.81 36.59
C ILE A 834 19.09 15.44 36.44
N SER A 835 18.70 14.22 36.80
CA SER A 835 17.30 13.75 36.74
C SER A 835 16.39 14.55 37.66
N LEU A 836 16.84 14.85 38.88
CA LEU A 836 16.12 15.68 39.85
C LEU A 836 15.86 17.08 39.30
N ARG A 837 16.89 17.76 38.80
CA ARG A 837 16.75 19.11 38.22
C ARG A 837 15.93 19.10 36.94
N ALA A 838 16.01 18.04 36.13
CA ALA A 838 15.22 17.89 34.92
C ALA A 838 13.75 17.48 35.18
N HIS A 839 13.41 17.07 36.41
CA HIS A 839 12.14 16.43 36.78
C HIS A 839 11.82 15.19 35.92
N VAL A 840 12.85 14.36 35.69
CA VAL A 840 12.74 13.08 35.02
C VAL A 840 12.81 11.97 36.07
N GLY A 841 11.82 11.08 36.08
CA GLY A 841 11.71 10.01 37.06
C GLY A 841 12.12 8.66 36.49
N TRP A 842 12.68 7.83 37.36
CA TRP A 842 13.10 6.46 37.06
C TRP A 842 12.57 5.55 38.17
N SER A 843 12.13 4.35 37.83
CA SER A 843 11.55 3.41 38.81
C SER A 843 12.47 2.24 39.15
N THR A 844 13.51 2.01 38.35
CA THR A 844 14.45 0.92 38.53
C THR A 844 15.80 1.27 37.91
N HIS A 845 16.85 0.53 38.26
CA HIS A 845 18.11 0.48 37.51
C HIS A 845 18.15 -0.76 36.60
N GLY A 846 17.05 -1.49 36.42
CA GLY A 846 16.94 -2.65 35.55
C GLY A 846 15.97 -2.41 34.40
N HIS A 847 15.57 -3.48 33.72
CA HIS A 847 14.59 -3.41 32.65
C HIS A 847 13.16 -3.35 33.19
N SER A 848 12.20 -2.97 32.34
CA SER A 848 10.77 -3.05 32.63
C SER A 848 10.01 -3.83 31.55
N ALA A 849 8.80 -4.28 31.89
CA ALA A 849 7.95 -5.09 31.01
C ALA A 849 7.06 -4.24 30.08
N VAL A 850 7.45 -3.00 29.79
CA VAL A 850 6.68 -2.13 28.88
C VAL A 850 6.76 -2.67 27.46
N ASP A 851 5.61 -2.76 26.78
CA ASP A 851 5.58 -3.05 25.34
C ASP A 851 6.36 -1.96 24.59
N VAL A 852 7.31 -2.39 23.77
CA VAL A 852 8.19 -1.48 23.03
C VAL A 852 7.67 -1.24 21.63
N ASN A 853 8.06 -0.14 21.00
CA ASN A 853 7.55 0.22 19.68
C ASN A 853 8.21 -0.59 18.56
N VAL A 854 7.46 -0.88 17.50
CA VAL A 854 7.95 -1.46 16.24
C VAL A 854 7.86 -0.43 15.13
N TYR A 855 8.95 -0.25 14.39
CA TYR A 855 9.06 0.65 13.25
C TYR A 855 9.42 -0.13 11.98
N ALA A 856 8.89 0.27 10.84
CA ALA A 856 9.21 -0.40 9.58
C ALA A 856 9.15 0.55 8.38
N SER A 857 9.93 0.24 7.34
CA SER A 857 9.81 0.90 6.03
C SER A 857 8.40 0.73 5.48
N SER A 858 7.85 1.76 4.85
CA SER A 858 6.48 1.72 4.32
C SER A 858 6.32 0.72 3.17
N GLY A 859 5.30 -0.14 3.24
CA GLY A 859 4.92 -1.03 2.14
C GLY A 859 4.24 -2.33 2.60
N PRO A 860 3.57 -3.06 1.69
CA PRO A 860 2.83 -4.28 2.02
C PRO A 860 3.74 -5.41 2.53
N ASP A 861 5.03 -5.38 2.18
CA ASP A 861 5.99 -6.37 2.67
C ASP A 861 6.16 -6.33 4.20
N THR A 862 5.84 -5.20 4.87
CA THR A 862 5.99 -5.03 6.33
C THR A 862 4.68 -5.19 7.09
N ASP A 863 3.58 -5.51 6.42
CA ASP A 863 2.29 -5.73 7.06
C ASP A 863 2.30 -6.81 8.16
N PRO A 864 3.11 -7.90 8.08
CA PRO A 864 3.17 -8.90 9.15
C PRO A 864 3.64 -8.38 10.51
N VAL A 865 4.34 -7.23 10.56
CA VAL A 865 4.83 -6.64 11.83
C VAL A 865 3.97 -5.47 12.32
N ARG A 866 2.81 -5.22 11.70
CA ARG A 866 1.86 -4.18 12.14
C ARG A 866 1.02 -4.65 13.32
N GLY A 867 0.73 -3.74 14.25
CA GLY A 867 -0.10 -4.00 15.44
C GLY A 867 0.71 -4.40 16.66
N ASN A 868 0.07 -5.04 17.64
CA ASN A 868 0.75 -5.54 18.84
C ASN A 868 1.14 -7.02 18.63
N ILE A 869 2.43 -7.27 18.47
CA ILE A 869 3.00 -8.59 18.16
C ILE A 869 3.90 -9.08 19.29
N GLU A 870 4.20 -10.38 19.31
CA GLU A 870 5.23 -10.96 20.16
C GLU A 870 6.62 -10.76 19.53
N ASN A 871 7.68 -10.62 20.33
CA ASN A 871 9.05 -10.48 19.80
C ASN A 871 9.48 -11.65 18.89
N THR A 872 8.97 -12.87 19.13
CA THR A 872 9.18 -14.03 18.23
C THR A 872 8.54 -13.87 16.84
N GLU A 873 7.49 -13.05 16.71
CA GLU A 873 6.85 -12.77 15.43
C GLU A 873 7.74 -11.87 14.56
N VAL A 874 8.54 -11.00 15.18
CA VAL A 874 9.60 -10.23 14.49
C VAL A 874 10.61 -11.21 13.88
N GLY A 875 11.12 -12.17 14.64
CA GLY A 875 12.07 -13.16 14.11
C GLY A 875 11.50 -14.01 12.97
N ARG A 876 10.24 -14.44 13.09
CA ARG A 876 9.51 -15.13 12.01
C ARG A 876 9.35 -14.27 10.76
N PHE A 877 9.11 -12.97 10.94
CA PHE A 877 9.08 -12.02 9.84
C PHE A 877 10.45 -11.90 9.14
N LEU A 878 11.55 -11.74 9.89
CA LEU A 878 12.90 -11.62 9.32
C LEU A 878 13.24 -12.84 8.44
N ALA A 879 12.99 -14.04 8.95
CA ALA A 879 13.20 -15.29 8.21
C ALA A 879 12.29 -15.40 6.98
N GLY A 880 11.01 -15.06 7.14
CA GLY A 880 10.01 -15.09 6.05
C GLY A 880 10.33 -14.12 4.92
N PHE A 881 10.79 -12.90 5.23
CA PHE A 881 11.14 -11.89 4.22
C PHE A 881 12.35 -12.31 3.37
N LEU A 882 13.35 -12.92 4.00
CA LEU A 882 14.54 -13.44 3.30
C LEU A 882 14.29 -14.78 2.59
N GLY A 883 13.21 -15.48 2.95
CA GLY A 883 12.88 -16.81 2.45
C GLY A 883 13.86 -17.88 2.93
N VAL A 884 14.26 -17.82 4.20
CA VAL A 884 15.27 -18.73 4.79
C VAL A 884 14.66 -19.62 5.88
N ASP A 885 15.23 -20.80 6.05
CA ASP A 885 14.74 -21.83 6.99
C ASP A 885 15.61 -21.88 8.25
N VAL A 886 15.19 -21.17 9.29
CA VAL A 886 15.82 -21.15 10.62
C VAL A 886 15.71 -22.49 11.34
N GLU A 887 14.64 -23.25 11.08
CA GLU A 887 14.41 -24.55 11.71
C GLU A 887 15.39 -25.59 11.15
N ALA A 888 15.73 -25.53 9.86
CA ALA A 888 16.76 -26.37 9.27
C ALA A 888 18.13 -26.16 9.94
N VAL A 889 18.52 -24.91 10.21
CA VAL A 889 19.75 -24.59 10.94
C VAL A 889 19.68 -25.12 12.37
N THR A 890 18.53 -24.98 13.03
CA THR A 890 18.29 -25.51 14.37
C THR A 890 18.46 -27.03 14.42
N ARG A 891 17.93 -27.77 13.45
CA ARG A 891 18.10 -29.24 13.36
C ARG A 891 19.55 -29.64 13.16
N GLU A 892 20.29 -28.92 12.31
CA GLU A 892 21.72 -29.16 12.07
C GLU A 892 22.55 -28.97 13.35
N LEU A 893 22.33 -27.86 14.06
CA LEU A 893 22.98 -27.57 15.35
C LEU A 893 22.70 -28.65 16.41
N ARG A 894 21.54 -29.30 16.33
CA ARG A 894 21.10 -30.36 17.26
C ARG A 894 21.49 -31.77 16.82
N GLY A 895 21.96 -31.94 15.58
CA GLY A 895 22.24 -33.26 14.99
C GLY A 895 20.98 -34.11 14.74
N GLU A 896 19.84 -33.47 14.46
CA GLU A 896 18.55 -34.14 14.22
C GLU A 896 18.34 -34.38 12.69
N ASP A 897 18.21 -35.64 12.27
CA ASP A 897 18.08 -36.08 10.86
C ASP A 897 16.71 -35.69 10.26
N ASP A 898 16.64 -35.28 8.98
CA ASP A 898 15.44 -34.77 8.25
C ASP A 898 14.27 -35.78 8.08
N ARG A 899 14.30 -36.93 8.75
CA ARG A 899 13.29 -38.00 8.65
C ARG A 899 12.19 -37.86 9.71
N GLY A 900 11.42 -36.78 9.62
CA GLY A 900 10.32 -36.53 10.57
C GLY A 900 9.24 -35.55 10.10
N ALA A 901 9.10 -35.28 8.81
CA ALA A 901 8.03 -34.41 8.31
C ALA A 901 6.67 -35.11 8.43
N GLY A 902 5.89 -34.79 9.47
CA GLY A 902 4.46 -35.10 9.51
C GLY A 902 3.85 -35.28 10.89
N LYS A 903 3.71 -34.18 11.64
CA LYS A 903 2.52 -33.81 12.43
C LYS A 903 2.86 -32.61 13.30
N GLY A 904 2.14 -31.51 13.09
CA GLY A 904 2.18 -30.36 13.98
C GLY A 904 1.83 -30.77 15.39
N VAL A 905 2.72 -30.46 16.33
CA VAL A 905 2.42 -30.51 17.76
C VAL A 905 2.00 -29.10 18.15
N SER A 906 0.73 -29.00 18.57
CA SER A 906 0.15 -27.82 19.17
C SER A 906 0.92 -27.41 20.42
N VAL A 907 1.16 -26.11 20.55
CA VAL A 907 1.68 -25.45 21.75
C VAL A 907 0.69 -25.74 22.89
N GLU A 908 1.06 -26.62 23.82
CA GLU A 908 0.43 -26.68 25.14
C GLU A 908 1.10 -25.62 26.03
N GLU A 909 0.27 -24.73 26.57
CA GLU A 909 0.63 -23.77 27.61
C GLU A 909 1.24 -24.54 28.81
N PHE A 910 2.50 -24.26 29.13
CA PHE A 910 3.06 -24.62 30.42
C PHE A 910 2.49 -23.66 31.47
N ASP A 911 1.62 -24.20 32.31
CA ASP A 911 1.00 -23.53 33.45
C ASP A 911 2.10 -23.10 34.44
N ALA A 912 2.21 -21.79 34.65
CA ALA A 912 3.14 -21.18 35.60
C ALA A 912 2.54 -21.26 37.00
N SER A 913 2.48 -22.47 37.55
CA SER A 913 2.23 -22.71 38.96
C SER A 913 3.11 -23.86 39.41
N ASP A 914 4.38 -23.58 39.70
CA ASP A 914 5.16 -24.23 40.77
C ASP A 914 6.60 -23.71 40.76
N GLY A 915 6.97 -23.00 41.82
CA GLY A 915 8.36 -22.63 42.13
C GLY A 915 8.56 -21.12 42.33
N LEU A 916 8.37 -20.69 43.57
CA LEU A 916 8.83 -19.40 44.13
C LEU A 916 10.34 -19.22 43.98
#